data_AF-A0A7V5H008-F1
#
_entry.id   AF-A0A7V5H008-F1
#
_cell.length_a   1.000
_cell.length_b   1.000
_cell.length_c   1.000
_cell.angle_alpha   90.00
_cell.angle_beta   90.00
_cell.angle_gamma   90.00
#
_symmetry.space_group_name_H-M   'P 1'
#
loop_
_entity.id
_entity.type
_entity.pdbx_description
1 polymer ?
#
loop_
_entity_poly.entity_id
_entity_poly.type
_entity_poly.pdbx_seq_one_letter_code
_entity_poly.pdbx_strand_id
1 'polypeptide(L)'
;KFTKPKILPNEVQDAFEGLGYEIIHFAVEDETSDSFTYNVTFKVPKQLTIEEFFIETEKEEFQKTEKLASEPQPVEEEKATLPEEFSFLASLVESQNFAKKLQEQTQSKVSPLVENQEEKVFDLSDLEQLLSPASGKVAAEQETRGIPETLSFQTEVSQESEPELNVVWEGSQFVYHSLALINREHCSNLIDTGLVEVTIVPYETEQFMPQGNPKYEKLAKYDIRFKEEPSEKVKKLPYLWIRHQWPPKSEPPRGAKWVIMQPWEFSTLPRRFVEFFQYADELWVPSNYTRQAFLNSGLPFNKVQVVPNGINPTLFQPNGKKYPLPTNKKLKFLFVGGTTYRKGFDILLESFVSAFTSRDDVVLVVKDMGTESVYRGQTSEQLIEKIRNTPETPEIIYYKNYFTEEEMASLYRACDVFVSPYRGEGFSLPTLEAMACGLPVIVTEGGATEDFVLDEFAWKIPSYKISIGNFIDNDPLVSEAFLLEPDGDYLTNLLKSIYQNPADITVRGILASSYARKYWTWKRSTLKLLSRIDYLYGKDLSKRAKDKLVDIVDAQIKLGEAERFFDNGELDKALEIYIEMSNQIDSFSVKYQIFYFLRLAIIHILKSEFSEAAQLLGPVERLEPNNIDLLYLRSKMLYLQGNLVEALEKYTDLVSQWNARRFESVLGNSLDVILVDMANIMFDMGDIENSLQLFTEALKLNDRNVSAYLGSAKCFIKVKDYEEARRMLDWVLKLEPENQEANQMMEEIGTAKAL
;
A
#
# COMPACT_ATOMS: atom_id res chain seq x y z
N LYS A 1 -10.34 -2.66 -57.48
CA LYS A 1 -11.78 -3.06 -57.37
C LYS A 1 -11.83 -4.55 -57.06
N PHE A 2 -11.85 -4.88 -55.77
CA PHE A 2 -12.34 -6.16 -55.26
C PHE A 2 -13.40 -5.83 -54.22
N THR A 3 -14.50 -6.56 -54.25
CA THR A 3 -15.65 -6.41 -53.36
C THR A 3 -15.58 -7.47 -52.27
N LYS A 4 -15.62 -7.02 -51.01
CA LYS A 4 -15.95 -7.73 -49.75
C LYS A 4 -14.84 -8.55 -49.06
N PRO A 5 -14.85 -8.60 -47.70
CA PRO A 5 -16.08 -8.76 -46.91
C PRO A 5 -16.41 -7.68 -45.86
N LYS A 6 -17.63 -7.11 -46.00
CA LYS A 6 -18.48 -6.61 -44.90
C LYS A 6 -19.14 -7.79 -44.14
N ILE A 7 -18.48 -8.93 -44.03
CA ILE A 7 -18.99 -10.16 -43.39
C ILE A 7 -17.83 -10.72 -42.56
N LEU A 8 -18.10 -11.12 -41.32
CA LEU A 8 -17.11 -11.76 -40.45
C LEU A 8 -16.65 -13.09 -41.11
N PRO A 9 -15.35 -13.43 -41.13
CA PRO A 9 -14.90 -14.71 -41.68
C PRO A 9 -15.55 -15.90 -40.96
N ASN A 10 -15.99 -16.91 -41.71
CA ASN A 10 -16.66 -18.08 -41.13
C ASN A 10 -15.81 -18.79 -40.07
N GLU A 11 -14.47 -18.82 -40.23
CA GLU A 11 -13.58 -19.44 -39.23
C GLU A 11 -13.64 -18.73 -37.86
N VAL A 12 -13.88 -17.42 -37.85
CA VAL A 12 -14.02 -16.63 -36.63
C VAL A 12 -15.40 -16.87 -36.02
N GLN A 13 -16.45 -16.90 -36.86
CA GLN A 13 -17.80 -17.19 -36.40
C GLN A 13 -17.91 -18.60 -35.79
N ASP A 14 -17.36 -19.62 -36.46
CA ASP A 14 -17.36 -21.01 -36.00
C ASP A 14 -16.56 -21.18 -34.69
N ALA A 15 -15.46 -20.44 -34.51
CA ALA A 15 -14.69 -20.45 -33.26
C ALA A 15 -15.50 -19.91 -32.07
N PHE A 16 -16.27 -18.83 -32.26
CA PHE A 16 -17.07 -18.24 -31.19
C PHE A 16 -18.35 -19.03 -30.90
N GLU A 17 -19.03 -19.54 -31.93
CA GLU A 17 -20.18 -20.45 -31.76
C GLU A 17 -19.75 -21.75 -31.07
N GLY A 18 -18.56 -22.28 -31.39
CA GLY A 18 -17.96 -23.44 -30.72
C GLY A 18 -17.63 -23.21 -29.23
N LEU A 19 -17.45 -21.96 -28.83
CA LEU A 19 -17.25 -21.53 -27.43
C LEU A 19 -18.57 -21.17 -26.72
N GLY A 20 -19.72 -21.36 -27.37
CA GLY A 20 -21.04 -21.12 -26.78
C GLY A 20 -21.51 -19.66 -26.80
N TYR A 21 -20.83 -18.78 -27.56
CA TYR A 21 -21.21 -17.37 -27.72
C TYR A 21 -22.10 -17.17 -28.95
N GLU A 22 -23.26 -16.52 -28.79
CA GLU A 22 -24.13 -16.13 -29.90
C GLU A 22 -23.75 -14.72 -30.38
N ILE A 23 -23.30 -14.58 -31.63
CA ILE A 23 -22.94 -13.27 -32.21
C ILE A 23 -24.23 -12.48 -32.51
N ILE A 24 -24.41 -11.34 -31.85
CA ILE A 24 -25.61 -10.49 -32.02
C ILE A 24 -25.40 -9.45 -33.13
N HIS A 25 -24.19 -8.88 -33.21
CA HIS A 25 -23.86 -7.82 -34.16
C HIS A 25 -22.36 -7.79 -34.46
N PHE A 26 -21.97 -7.37 -35.67
CA PHE A 26 -20.58 -7.03 -35.97
C PHE A 26 -20.50 -5.88 -36.98
N ALA A 27 -19.44 -5.09 -36.90
CA ALA A 27 -19.13 -4.00 -37.82
C ALA A 27 -17.62 -3.87 -38.07
N VAL A 28 -17.23 -3.40 -39.25
CA VAL A 28 -15.83 -3.09 -39.58
C VAL A 28 -15.52 -1.69 -39.06
N GLU A 29 -14.48 -1.57 -38.23
CA GLU A 29 -14.12 -0.33 -37.56
C GLU A 29 -13.03 0.45 -38.32
N ASP A 30 -12.12 -0.25 -38.99
CA ASP A 30 -11.07 0.36 -39.82
C ASP A 30 -10.69 -0.53 -41.02
N GLU A 31 -10.37 0.11 -42.15
CA GLU A 31 -9.99 -0.56 -43.41
C GLU A 31 -8.70 0.09 -43.96
N THR A 32 -7.59 -0.64 -43.88
CA THR A 32 -6.34 -0.29 -44.56
C THR A 32 -6.07 -1.26 -45.72
N SER A 33 -5.08 -0.97 -46.58
CA SER A 33 -4.76 -1.85 -47.71
C SER A 33 -4.39 -3.28 -47.33
N ASP A 34 -3.95 -3.50 -46.08
CA ASP A 34 -3.32 -4.73 -45.63
C ASP A 34 -3.95 -5.35 -44.35
N SER A 35 -4.98 -4.72 -43.74
CA SER A 35 -5.69 -5.29 -42.58
C SER A 35 -7.12 -4.75 -42.37
N PHE A 36 -7.95 -5.57 -41.71
CA PHE A 36 -9.31 -5.23 -41.29
C PHE A 36 -9.46 -5.41 -39.78
N THR A 37 -10.13 -4.46 -39.11
CA THR A 37 -10.50 -4.56 -37.69
C THR A 37 -12.01 -4.69 -37.56
N TYR A 38 -12.47 -5.66 -36.76
CA TYR A 38 -13.90 -5.92 -36.51
C TYR A 38 -14.26 -5.66 -35.05
N ASN A 39 -15.35 -4.95 -34.81
CA ASN A 39 -16.06 -4.97 -33.54
C ASN A 39 -17.16 -6.02 -33.58
N VAL A 40 -17.16 -6.94 -32.60
CA VAL A 40 -18.15 -8.02 -32.49
C VAL A 40 -18.83 -7.94 -31.12
N THR A 41 -20.16 -7.94 -31.11
CA THR A 41 -20.98 -7.98 -29.91
C THR A 41 -21.55 -9.37 -29.72
N PHE A 42 -21.26 -9.98 -28.57
CA PHE A 42 -21.71 -11.33 -28.22
C PHE A 42 -22.82 -11.28 -27.17
N LYS A 43 -23.68 -12.28 -27.22
CA LYS A 43 -24.53 -12.66 -26.09
C LYS A 43 -23.72 -13.61 -25.22
N VAL A 44 -23.39 -13.16 -24.02
CA VAL A 44 -22.74 -14.02 -23.03
C VAL A 44 -23.78 -15.03 -22.54
N PRO A 45 -23.54 -16.36 -22.60
CA PRO A 45 -24.40 -17.31 -21.92
C PRO A 45 -24.45 -16.93 -20.44
N LYS A 46 -25.67 -16.90 -19.89
CA LYS A 46 -25.99 -16.47 -18.52
C LYS A 46 -24.88 -16.88 -17.55
N GLN A 47 -24.19 -15.91 -16.94
CA GLN A 47 -23.34 -16.15 -15.78
C GLN A 47 -24.20 -16.85 -14.73
N LEU A 48 -23.76 -18.03 -14.31
CA LEU A 48 -24.30 -18.72 -13.14
C LEU A 48 -24.20 -17.75 -11.98
N THR A 49 -25.34 -17.35 -11.42
CA THR A 49 -25.34 -16.58 -10.17
C THR A 49 -24.90 -17.51 -9.04
N ILE A 50 -24.37 -16.95 -7.96
CA ILE A 50 -23.91 -17.69 -6.76
C ILE A 50 -24.95 -18.72 -6.29
N GLU A 51 -26.25 -18.46 -6.43
CA GLU A 51 -27.32 -19.41 -6.09
C GLU A 51 -27.28 -20.70 -6.93
N GLU A 52 -26.84 -20.64 -8.19
CA GLU A 52 -26.80 -21.79 -9.10
C GLU A 52 -25.56 -22.67 -8.87
N PHE A 53 -24.42 -22.11 -8.46
CA PHE A 53 -23.21 -22.88 -8.09
C PHE A 53 -23.47 -23.82 -6.89
N PHE A 54 -24.23 -23.36 -5.90
CA PHE A 54 -24.59 -24.18 -4.73
C PHE A 54 -25.61 -25.29 -5.04
N ILE A 55 -26.40 -25.16 -6.11
CA ILE A 55 -27.38 -26.17 -6.53
C ILE A 55 -26.70 -27.32 -7.30
N GLU A 56 -25.60 -27.07 -8.00
CA GLU A 56 -24.84 -28.12 -8.70
C GLU A 56 -23.99 -28.97 -7.74
N THR A 57 -23.41 -28.37 -6.69
CA THR A 57 -22.64 -29.11 -5.67
C THR A 57 -23.51 -30.07 -4.83
N GLU A 58 -24.82 -29.86 -4.70
CA GLU A 58 -25.71 -30.79 -3.99
C GLU A 58 -26.13 -32.02 -4.82
N LYS A 59 -25.88 -32.03 -6.13
CA LYS A 59 -26.34 -33.13 -7.01
C LYS A 59 -25.28 -34.17 -7.37
N GLU A 60 -23.98 -33.84 -7.29
CA GLU A 60 -22.93 -34.77 -7.74
C GLU A 60 -22.27 -35.62 -6.64
N GLU A 61 -22.42 -35.28 -5.35
CA GLU A 61 -21.78 -36.05 -4.26
C GLU A 61 -22.70 -36.98 -3.45
N PHE A 62 -23.99 -37.09 -3.76
CA PHE A 62 -24.92 -37.93 -2.98
C PHE A 62 -25.15 -39.36 -3.52
N GLN A 63 -24.31 -39.88 -4.44
CA GLN A 63 -24.46 -41.25 -4.95
C GLN A 63 -23.24 -42.18 -4.90
N LYS A 64 -22.11 -41.78 -4.32
CA LYS A 64 -20.99 -42.72 -4.12
C LYS A 64 -20.21 -42.45 -2.83
N THR A 65 -20.74 -42.87 -1.69
CA THR A 65 -20.02 -43.57 -0.60
C THR A 65 -20.94 -43.81 0.60
N GLU A 66 -21.90 -44.72 0.46
CA GLU A 66 -22.40 -45.48 1.62
C GLU A 66 -21.59 -46.78 1.70
N LYS A 67 -20.66 -46.84 2.66
CA LYS A 67 -20.15 -48.02 3.40
C LYS A 67 -18.67 -47.84 3.73
N LEU A 68 -18.40 -47.36 4.94
CA LEU A 68 -17.55 -48.01 5.96
C LEU A 68 -17.26 -46.97 7.05
N ALA A 69 -18.13 -46.97 8.06
CA ALA A 69 -17.85 -46.34 9.34
C ALA A 69 -17.08 -47.33 10.21
N SER A 70 -15.88 -46.96 10.66
CA SER A 70 -15.25 -47.53 11.85
C SER A 70 -14.27 -46.53 12.47
N GLU A 71 -14.66 -46.06 13.66
CA GLU A 71 -13.94 -45.54 14.84
C GLU A 71 -12.60 -44.76 14.72
N PRO A 72 -12.42 -43.69 15.53
CA PRO A 72 -11.23 -42.85 15.53
C PRO A 72 -10.06 -43.45 16.35
N GLN A 73 -8.86 -43.42 15.78
CA GLN A 73 -7.59 -43.60 16.49
C GLN A 73 -6.96 -42.23 16.82
N PRO A 74 -6.09 -42.13 17.85
CA PRO A 74 -5.59 -40.86 18.36
C PRO A 74 -4.59 -40.21 17.40
N VAL A 75 -4.62 -38.87 17.33
CA VAL A 75 -3.71 -38.02 16.56
C VAL A 75 -2.32 -38.05 17.21
N GLU A 76 -1.33 -38.62 16.52
CA GLU A 76 0.09 -38.34 16.77
C GLU A 76 0.48 -37.04 16.05
N GLU A 77 1.29 -36.21 16.72
CA GLU A 77 1.87 -34.99 16.16
C GLU A 77 2.75 -35.33 14.95
N GLU A 78 2.25 -35.07 13.75
CA GLU A 78 3.01 -35.17 12.51
C GLU A 78 3.99 -34.00 12.41
N LYS A 79 5.29 -34.33 12.36
CA LYS A 79 6.35 -33.39 12.00
C LYS A 79 6.04 -32.80 10.63
N ALA A 80 6.08 -31.47 10.54
CA ALA A 80 5.95 -30.72 9.30
C ALA A 80 6.87 -31.31 8.21
N THR A 81 6.28 -31.95 7.21
CA THR A 81 6.95 -32.37 5.98
C THR A 81 6.81 -31.25 4.95
N LEU A 82 7.88 -30.99 4.20
CA LEU A 82 7.89 -30.03 3.10
C LEU A 82 6.82 -30.43 2.05
N PRO A 83 6.05 -29.48 1.48
CA PRO A 83 5.15 -29.76 0.35
C PRO A 83 5.88 -30.45 -0.81
N GLU A 84 5.20 -31.30 -1.60
CA GLU A 84 5.78 -32.04 -2.74
C GLU A 84 6.56 -31.14 -3.73
N GLU A 85 6.15 -29.86 -3.84
CA GLU A 85 6.78 -28.79 -4.63
C GLU A 85 8.22 -28.45 -4.19
N PHE A 86 8.66 -28.91 -3.01
CA PHE A 86 9.99 -28.64 -2.45
C PHE A 86 10.83 -29.91 -2.19
N SER A 87 10.44 -31.05 -2.77
CA SER A 87 11.19 -32.32 -2.64
C SER A 87 12.66 -32.21 -3.09
N PHE A 88 12.95 -31.29 -4.02
CA PHE A 88 14.32 -30.99 -4.45
C PHE A 88 15.19 -30.40 -3.33
N LEU A 89 14.65 -29.53 -2.47
CA LEU A 89 15.41 -28.97 -1.34
C LEU A 89 15.81 -30.04 -0.33
N ALA A 90 15.00 -31.09 -0.16
CA ALA A 90 15.36 -32.26 0.64
C ALA A 90 16.53 -33.04 -0.01
N SER A 91 16.56 -33.15 -1.34
CA SER A 91 17.70 -33.74 -2.07
C SER A 91 18.96 -32.86 -2.02
N LEU A 92 18.81 -31.53 -1.94
CA LEU A 92 19.90 -30.58 -1.76
C LEU A 92 20.56 -30.73 -0.37
N VAL A 93 19.76 -30.98 0.67
CA VAL A 93 20.24 -31.34 2.01
C VAL A 93 21.01 -32.66 1.99
N GLU A 94 20.58 -33.65 1.20
CA GLU A 94 21.34 -34.90 1.00
C GLU A 94 22.64 -34.67 0.18
N SER A 95 22.64 -33.68 -0.71
CA SER A 95 23.81 -33.23 -1.48
C SER A 95 24.86 -32.48 -0.63
N GLN A 96 24.60 -32.17 0.65
CA GLN A 96 25.65 -31.70 1.59
C GLN A 96 26.83 -32.67 1.69
N ASN A 97 26.61 -33.97 1.40
CA ASN A 97 27.67 -34.96 1.26
C ASN A 97 28.58 -34.75 0.03
N PHE A 98 28.16 -33.93 -0.94
CA PHE A 98 28.90 -33.58 -2.15
C PHE A 98 29.84 -32.38 -1.93
N ALA A 99 29.39 -31.33 -1.23
CA ALA A 99 30.26 -30.21 -0.85
C ALA A 99 31.42 -30.67 0.06
N LYS A 100 31.14 -31.60 0.99
CA LYS A 100 32.15 -32.30 1.80
C LYS A 100 33.12 -33.12 0.94
N LYS A 101 32.62 -33.81 -0.09
CA LYS A 101 33.44 -34.56 -1.06
C LYS A 101 34.28 -33.64 -1.96
N LEU A 102 33.81 -32.45 -2.32
CA LEU A 102 34.57 -31.47 -3.10
C LEU A 102 35.72 -30.88 -2.28
N GLN A 103 35.53 -30.68 -0.97
CA GLN A 103 36.57 -30.23 -0.05
C GLN A 103 37.65 -31.31 0.15
N GLU A 104 37.25 -32.58 0.21
CA GLU A 104 38.18 -33.73 0.24
C GLU A 104 38.95 -33.91 -1.08
N GLN A 105 38.34 -33.56 -2.22
CA GLN A 105 39.00 -33.61 -3.53
C GLN A 105 39.95 -32.42 -3.78
N THR A 106 39.63 -31.23 -3.26
CA THR A 106 40.49 -30.03 -3.37
C THR A 106 41.67 -30.04 -2.39
N GLN A 107 41.58 -30.75 -1.26
CA GLN A 107 42.69 -30.91 -0.31
C GLN A 107 43.75 -31.96 -0.73
N SER A 108 43.59 -32.66 -1.86
CA SER A 108 44.51 -33.74 -2.27
C SER A 108 45.65 -33.34 -3.23
N LYS A 109 45.88 -32.05 -3.49
CA LYS A 109 47.00 -31.60 -4.34
C LYS A 109 47.61 -30.27 -3.91
N VAL A 110 48.37 -30.23 -2.82
CA VAL A 110 49.51 -29.30 -2.69
C VAL A 110 50.60 -29.94 -1.82
N SER A 111 51.80 -30.10 -2.39
CA SER A 111 53.04 -30.38 -1.66
C SER A 111 53.80 -29.05 -1.48
N PRO A 112 54.53 -28.83 -0.36
CA PRO A 112 54.94 -27.50 0.06
C PRO A 112 56.28 -27.08 -0.56
N LEU A 113 56.38 -25.81 -0.94
CA LEU A 113 57.65 -25.10 -1.08
C LEU A 113 57.55 -23.78 -0.29
N VAL A 114 58.62 -23.53 0.46
CA VAL A 114 58.77 -22.57 1.56
C VAL A 114 59.61 -21.36 1.08
N GLU A 115 59.38 -20.21 1.75
CA GLU A 115 60.20 -18.97 1.82
C GLU A 115 60.17 -18.03 0.58
N ASN A 116 60.03 -16.70 0.68
CA ASN A 116 60.47 -15.73 1.71
C ASN A 116 59.62 -14.43 1.72
N GLN A 117 59.78 -13.68 2.81
CA GLN A 117 59.16 -12.40 3.18
C GLN A 117 59.51 -11.20 2.26
N GLU A 118 58.61 -10.21 2.17
CA GLU A 118 58.90 -8.78 2.41
C GLU A 118 57.60 -7.93 2.49
N GLU A 119 57.47 -7.14 3.56
CA GLU A 119 56.48 -6.08 3.75
C GLU A 119 56.81 -4.87 2.85
N LYS A 120 55.79 -4.19 2.29
CA LYS A 120 55.89 -2.77 1.91
C LYS A 120 54.52 -2.07 1.85
N VAL A 121 54.26 -1.30 2.91
CA VAL A 121 53.81 0.10 2.98
C VAL A 121 53.19 0.70 1.69
N PHE A 122 51.93 1.12 1.82
CA PHE A 122 51.24 2.03 0.90
C PHE A 122 51.89 3.43 0.92
N ASP A 123 52.21 3.93 -0.27
CA ASP A 123 52.71 5.29 -0.51
C ASP A 123 51.52 6.25 -0.73
N LEU A 124 51.51 7.36 0.01
CA LEU A 124 50.43 8.34 0.16
C LEU A 124 50.79 9.67 -0.53
N SER A 125 51.46 9.63 -1.68
CA SER A 125 52.07 10.80 -2.32
C SER A 125 51.32 11.40 -3.52
N ASP A 126 49.99 11.39 -3.52
CA ASP A 126 49.18 12.23 -4.44
C ASP A 126 48.12 13.10 -3.71
N LEU A 127 48.34 13.39 -2.42
CA LEU A 127 47.43 14.19 -1.59
C LEU A 127 48.09 15.44 -0.97
N GLU A 128 48.88 16.15 -1.78
CA GLU A 128 49.31 17.52 -1.49
C GLU A 128 49.03 18.45 -2.69
N GLN A 129 47.75 18.60 -3.04
CA GLN A 129 47.27 19.78 -3.76
C GLN A 129 45.87 20.24 -3.34
N LEU A 130 45.58 20.06 -2.06
CA LEU A 130 44.64 20.87 -1.32
C LEU A 130 45.43 21.54 -0.18
N LEU A 131 45.18 22.83 0.03
CA LEU A 131 45.59 23.67 1.17
C LEU A 131 46.83 24.57 0.98
N SER A 132 46.64 25.73 0.34
CA SER A 132 46.86 27.00 1.06
C SER A 132 46.10 28.19 0.39
N PRO A 133 45.80 29.26 1.15
CA PRO A 133 44.55 30.02 1.03
C PRO A 133 44.71 31.46 0.51
N ALA A 134 43.62 32.06 -0.01
CA ALA A 134 43.52 33.50 -0.24
C ALA A 134 42.29 34.11 0.45
N SER A 135 42.59 34.72 1.60
CA SER A 135 41.91 35.74 2.40
C SER A 135 40.73 36.54 1.82
N GLY A 136 39.71 36.72 2.68
CA GLY A 136 38.73 37.81 2.66
C GLY A 136 37.88 37.88 3.94
N LYS A 137 38.45 38.44 5.02
CA LYS A 137 37.80 38.71 6.33
C LYS A 137 36.68 39.76 6.22
N VAL A 138 35.66 39.69 7.10
CA VAL A 138 35.26 40.69 8.15
C VAL A 138 34.20 40.01 9.05
N ALA A 139 34.58 39.45 10.20
CA ALA A 139 34.57 40.02 11.57
C ALA A 139 33.32 39.62 12.38
N ALA A 140 33.54 38.72 13.33
CA ALA A 140 32.66 38.40 14.44
C ALA A 140 33.27 38.97 15.72
N GLU A 141 32.46 39.64 16.53
CA GLU A 141 32.77 39.90 17.95
C GLU A 141 32.09 38.79 18.77
N GLN A 142 32.90 38.10 19.56
CA GLN A 142 32.47 37.15 20.58
C GLN A 142 32.17 37.93 21.88
N GLU A 143 31.03 37.67 22.48
CA GLU A 143 30.88 37.73 23.93
C GLU A 143 30.34 36.40 24.46
N THR A 144 31.14 35.80 25.32
CA THR A 144 30.84 34.69 26.22
C THR A 144 29.82 35.10 27.29
N ARG A 145 28.80 34.27 27.53
CA ARG A 145 28.02 34.12 28.79
C ARG A 145 27.15 32.86 28.60
N GLY A 146 27.37 31.78 29.34
CA GLY A 146 26.91 31.61 30.72
C GLY A 146 25.63 30.78 30.71
N ILE A 147 25.69 29.55 31.23
CA ILE A 147 24.54 28.63 31.39
C ILE A 147 23.52 29.29 32.34
N PRO A 148 22.23 29.44 31.97
CA PRO A 148 21.19 29.75 32.94
C PRO A 148 20.49 28.46 33.38
N GLU A 149 20.59 28.19 34.68
CA GLU A 149 19.64 27.39 35.43
C GLU A 149 18.21 27.95 35.28
N THR A 150 17.23 27.03 35.32
CA THR A 150 15.82 27.27 35.69
C THR A 150 15.11 28.48 35.08
N LEU A 151 14.63 28.33 33.84
CA LEU A 151 13.62 29.23 33.27
C LEU A 151 12.21 28.78 33.67
N SER A 152 11.65 29.48 34.64
CA SER A 152 10.22 29.55 34.93
C SER A 152 9.44 29.94 33.68
N PHE A 153 8.41 29.15 33.33
CA PHE A 153 7.41 29.51 32.33
C PHE A 153 6.72 30.82 32.74
N GLN A 154 7.15 31.94 32.17
CA GLN A 154 6.29 33.10 32.00
C GLN A 154 5.59 32.93 30.66
N THR A 155 4.29 32.66 30.73
CA THR A 155 3.35 32.75 29.62
C THR A 155 3.37 34.17 29.09
N GLU A 156 4.16 34.43 28.04
CA GLU A 156 3.88 35.53 27.14
C GLU A 156 2.54 35.22 26.46
N VAL A 157 1.51 35.95 26.88
CA VAL A 157 0.20 35.97 26.24
C VAL A 157 0.43 36.47 24.82
N SER A 158 0.51 35.55 23.86
CA SER A 158 0.43 35.88 22.44
C SER A 158 -0.81 36.76 22.24
N GLN A 159 -0.65 37.95 21.67
CA GLN A 159 -1.79 38.77 21.25
C GLN A 159 -2.76 37.87 20.47
N GLU A 160 -3.93 37.59 21.03
CA GLU A 160 -4.97 36.83 20.35
C GLU A 160 -5.24 37.53 19.02
N SER A 161 -4.97 36.83 17.91
CA SER A 161 -5.28 37.38 16.59
C SER A 161 -6.78 37.57 16.51
N GLU A 162 -7.23 38.81 16.38
CA GLU A 162 -8.67 39.07 16.20
C GLU A 162 -9.17 38.41 14.91
N PRO A 163 -10.38 37.82 14.90
CA PRO A 163 -10.93 37.21 13.71
C PRO A 163 -11.23 38.25 12.63
N GLU A 164 -11.11 37.85 11.36
CA GLU A 164 -11.32 38.73 10.21
C GLU A 164 -12.53 38.36 9.34
N LEU A 165 -13.17 37.23 9.65
CA LEU A 165 -14.30 36.67 8.91
C LEU A 165 -15.18 35.87 9.86
N ASN A 166 -16.50 35.89 9.63
CA ASN A 166 -17.43 34.95 10.24
C ASN A 166 -17.59 33.72 9.33
N VAL A 167 -17.38 32.52 9.86
CA VAL A 167 -17.62 31.25 9.17
C VAL A 167 -18.79 30.54 9.84
N VAL A 168 -19.92 30.47 9.14
CA VAL A 168 -21.04 29.63 9.54
C VAL A 168 -20.86 28.27 8.91
N TRP A 169 -20.74 27.24 9.74
CA TRP A 169 -20.58 25.85 9.33
C TRP A 169 -21.88 25.08 9.58
N GLU A 170 -22.67 24.85 8.53
CA GLU A 170 -23.88 24.03 8.57
C GLU A 170 -23.50 22.56 8.33
N GLY A 171 -23.44 21.80 9.43
CA GLY A 171 -23.02 20.41 9.41
C GLY A 171 -22.88 19.83 10.82
N SER A 172 -23.38 18.61 11.02
CA SER A 172 -23.35 17.93 12.31
C SER A 172 -21.95 17.61 12.79
N GLN A 173 -21.77 17.58 14.11
CA GLN A 173 -20.49 17.31 14.77
C GLN A 173 -20.50 15.96 15.48
N PHE A 174 -21.47 15.72 16.38
CA PHE A 174 -21.45 14.57 17.29
C PHE A 174 -22.25 13.38 16.77
N VAL A 175 -21.91 12.96 15.55
CA VAL A 175 -22.52 11.85 14.81
C VAL A 175 -21.40 10.96 14.24
N TYR A 176 -21.65 9.66 14.12
CA TYR A 176 -20.61 8.67 13.81
C TYR A 176 -20.22 8.55 12.33
N HIS A 177 -20.99 9.13 11.41
CA HIS A 177 -20.67 9.05 9.98
C HIS A 177 -19.52 10.00 9.58
N SER A 178 -18.87 9.71 8.45
CA SER A 178 -17.69 10.43 7.97
C SER A 178 -17.91 11.93 7.73
N LEU A 179 -19.10 12.36 7.27
CA LEU A 179 -19.36 13.80 7.07
C LEU A 179 -19.21 14.59 8.39
N ALA A 180 -19.66 14.02 9.51
CA ALA A 180 -19.54 14.66 10.81
C ALA A 180 -18.07 14.67 11.28
N LEU A 181 -17.30 13.61 10.99
CA LEU A 181 -15.86 13.60 11.24
C LEU A 181 -15.15 14.76 10.51
N ILE A 182 -15.41 14.91 9.21
CA ILE A 182 -14.84 16.00 8.39
C ILE A 182 -15.22 17.37 8.98
N ASN A 183 -16.49 17.54 9.37
CA ASN A 183 -16.98 18.76 10.01
C ASN A 183 -16.23 19.06 11.31
N ARG A 184 -16.05 18.06 12.19
CA ARG A 184 -15.33 18.20 13.47
C ARG A 184 -13.90 18.65 13.26
N GLU A 185 -13.21 18.06 12.29
CA GLU A 185 -11.79 18.33 12.08
C GLU A 185 -11.56 19.72 11.49
N HIS A 186 -12.36 20.14 10.49
CA HIS A 186 -12.26 21.50 9.96
C HIS A 186 -12.69 22.56 10.97
N CYS A 187 -13.82 22.40 11.65
CA CYS A 187 -14.27 23.34 12.67
C CYS A 187 -13.23 23.47 13.79
N SER A 188 -12.69 22.35 14.29
CA SER A 188 -11.66 22.36 15.33
C SER A 188 -10.43 23.14 14.89
N ASN A 189 -9.90 22.84 13.70
CA ASN A 189 -8.71 23.51 13.19
C ASN A 189 -8.94 25.00 12.93
N LEU A 190 -10.10 25.39 12.38
CA LEU A 190 -10.46 26.79 12.17
C LEU A 190 -10.52 27.56 13.50
N ILE A 191 -11.14 26.97 14.53
CA ILE A 191 -11.17 27.52 15.89
C ILE A 191 -9.74 27.68 16.44
N ASP A 192 -8.90 26.67 16.30
CA ASP A 192 -7.51 26.69 16.78
C ASP A 192 -6.66 27.77 16.10
N THR A 193 -7.02 28.18 14.89
CA THR A 193 -6.34 29.30 14.25
C THR A 193 -6.67 30.64 14.90
N GLY A 194 -7.86 30.83 15.47
CA GLY A 194 -8.36 32.14 15.91
C GLY A 194 -8.46 33.21 14.81
N LEU A 195 -8.27 32.86 13.53
CA LEU A 195 -8.29 33.82 12.41
C LEU A 195 -9.71 34.07 11.88
N VAL A 196 -10.64 33.19 12.22
CA VAL A 196 -12.05 33.27 11.83
C VAL A 196 -12.93 33.02 13.04
N GLU A 197 -14.08 33.67 13.06
CA GLU A 197 -15.12 33.45 14.05
C GLU A 197 -16.05 32.33 13.54
N VAL A 198 -16.02 31.16 14.19
CA VAL A 198 -16.82 30.00 13.75
C VAL A 198 -18.20 30.02 14.41
N THR A 199 -19.23 29.64 13.68
CA THR A 199 -20.55 29.30 14.24
C THR A 199 -21.00 27.98 13.64
N ILE A 200 -21.20 26.97 14.49
CA ILE A 200 -21.61 25.63 14.06
C ILE A 200 -23.14 25.53 14.11
N VAL A 201 -23.73 25.08 13.00
CA VAL A 201 -25.16 24.84 12.88
C VAL A 201 -25.37 23.34 12.63
N PRO A 202 -25.63 22.53 13.66
CA PRO A 202 -25.96 21.12 13.48
C PRO A 202 -27.33 20.98 12.79
N TYR A 203 -27.52 19.90 12.03
CA TYR A 203 -28.79 19.66 11.33
C TYR A 203 -29.49 18.37 11.75
N GLU A 204 -28.77 17.43 12.37
CA GLU A 204 -29.33 16.17 12.85
C GLU A 204 -29.09 15.96 14.36
N THR A 205 -29.77 14.96 14.92
CA THR A 205 -29.68 14.62 16.34
C THR A 205 -28.32 14.00 16.68
N GLU A 206 -27.71 14.46 17.77
CA GLU A 206 -26.45 13.94 18.30
C GLU A 206 -26.58 12.47 18.69
N GLN A 207 -25.57 11.67 18.34
CA GLN A 207 -25.47 10.25 18.69
C GLN A 207 -24.58 10.01 19.90
N PHE A 208 -23.71 10.98 20.23
CA PHE A 208 -22.86 10.94 21.40
C PHE A 208 -22.66 12.34 21.99
N MET A 209 -22.26 12.36 23.25
CA MET A 209 -22.11 13.57 24.05
C MET A 209 -20.66 14.09 23.99
N PRO A 210 -20.43 15.43 24.00
CA PRO A 210 -19.08 15.98 23.89
C PRO A 210 -18.21 15.81 25.14
N GLN A 211 -18.80 15.54 26.31
CA GLN A 211 -18.10 15.48 27.60
C GLN A 211 -16.99 14.42 27.62
N GLY A 212 -15.84 14.78 28.19
CA GLY A 212 -14.70 13.88 28.36
C GLY A 212 -13.72 13.88 27.17
N ASN A 213 -14.02 14.59 26.08
CA ASN A 213 -13.09 14.81 24.98
C ASN A 213 -12.84 16.34 24.79
N PRO A 214 -11.61 16.84 25.01
CA PRO A 214 -11.32 18.27 24.91
C PRO A 214 -11.65 18.90 23.54
N LYS A 215 -11.48 18.15 22.44
CA LYS A 215 -11.85 18.62 21.10
C LYS A 215 -13.36 18.81 21.00
N TYR A 216 -14.14 17.86 21.52
CA TYR A 216 -15.59 17.89 21.42
C TYR A 216 -16.20 18.95 22.34
N GLU A 217 -15.67 19.10 23.56
CA GLU A 217 -16.06 20.18 24.48
C GLU A 217 -15.76 21.56 23.89
N LYS A 218 -14.64 21.72 23.18
CA LYS A 218 -14.32 22.94 22.43
C LYS A 218 -15.35 23.19 21.33
N LEU A 219 -15.65 22.20 20.48
CA LEU A 219 -16.63 22.34 19.41
C LEU A 219 -18.03 22.69 19.93
N ALA A 220 -18.46 22.10 21.05
CA ALA A 220 -19.76 22.36 21.64
C ALA A 220 -19.98 23.82 22.05
N LYS A 221 -18.90 24.56 22.40
CA LYS A 221 -18.97 26.00 22.70
C LYS A 221 -19.23 26.88 21.48
N TYR A 222 -19.00 26.37 20.27
CA TYR A 222 -19.22 27.08 19.02
C TYR A 222 -20.53 26.69 18.34
N ASP A 223 -21.30 25.78 18.94
CA ASP A 223 -22.64 25.43 18.51
C ASP A 223 -23.60 26.61 18.68
N ILE A 224 -24.34 26.96 17.64
CA ILE A 224 -25.27 28.11 17.63
C ILE A 224 -26.27 28.10 18.80
N ARG A 225 -26.60 26.94 19.36
CA ARG A 225 -27.52 26.80 20.51
C ARG A 225 -26.91 27.28 21.83
N PHE A 226 -25.59 27.27 21.95
CA PHE A 226 -24.87 27.52 23.20
C PHE A 226 -23.79 28.61 23.08
N LYS A 227 -23.40 28.95 21.85
CA LYS A 227 -22.30 29.87 21.56
C LYS A 227 -22.57 31.25 22.14
N GLU A 228 -21.54 31.80 22.78
CA GLU A 228 -21.57 33.18 23.27
C GLU A 228 -21.64 34.18 22.12
N GLU A 229 -22.42 35.24 22.32
CA GLU A 229 -22.58 36.29 21.32
C GLU A 229 -21.24 37.02 21.08
N PRO A 230 -20.75 37.09 19.83
CA PRO A 230 -19.50 37.77 19.53
C PRO A 230 -19.68 39.29 19.66
N SER A 231 -18.55 40.01 19.76
CA SER A 231 -18.57 41.48 19.85
C SER A 231 -19.20 42.14 18.61
N GLU A 232 -19.72 43.36 18.78
CA GLU A 232 -20.30 44.15 17.67
C GLU A 232 -19.32 44.40 16.50
N LYS A 233 -18.01 44.37 16.78
CA LYS A 233 -16.98 44.46 15.74
C LYS A 233 -16.94 43.19 14.89
N VAL A 234 -16.97 42.02 15.54
CA VAL A 234 -16.93 40.71 14.88
C VAL A 234 -18.21 40.46 14.08
N LYS A 235 -19.37 40.85 14.61
CA LYS A 235 -20.68 40.76 13.91
C LYS A 235 -20.73 41.51 12.58
N LYS A 236 -19.90 42.54 12.39
CA LYS A 236 -19.83 43.33 11.15
C LYS A 236 -18.85 42.76 10.12
N LEU A 237 -18.10 41.72 10.45
CA LEU A 237 -17.19 41.07 9.51
C LEU A 237 -17.97 40.29 8.44
N PRO A 238 -17.40 40.10 7.23
CA PRO A 238 -18.06 39.35 6.18
C PRO A 238 -18.36 37.91 6.61
N TYR A 239 -19.42 37.33 6.03
CA TYR A 239 -19.88 35.98 6.35
C TYR A 239 -19.63 35.01 5.20
N LEU A 240 -18.97 33.90 5.51
CA LEU A 240 -18.92 32.71 4.68
C LEU A 240 -19.83 31.63 5.28
N TRP A 241 -20.70 31.07 4.46
CA TRP A 241 -21.54 29.94 4.84
C TRP A 241 -21.06 28.67 4.14
N ILE A 242 -20.55 27.72 4.90
CA ILE A 242 -20.12 26.41 4.42
C ILE A 242 -21.21 25.41 4.81
N ARG A 243 -21.75 24.68 3.83
CA ARG A 243 -22.73 23.62 4.06
C ARG A 243 -22.11 22.26 3.70
N HIS A 244 -22.08 21.35 4.67
CA HIS A 244 -21.60 19.98 4.50
C HIS A 244 -22.52 19.01 5.27
N GLN A 245 -23.51 18.47 4.57
CA GLN A 245 -24.55 17.59 5.12
C GLN A 245 -25.15 16.70 4.03
N TRP A 246 -25.83 15.63 4.45
CA TRP A 246 -26.60 14.76 3.56
C TRP A 246 -28.04 14.61 4.04
N PRO A 247 -29.07 14.73 3.18
CA PRO A 247 -28.99 15.15 1.77
C PRO A 247 -28.63 16.64 1.62
N PRO A 248 -28.13 17.07 0.44
CA PRO A 248 -27.78 18.47 0.21
C PRO A 248 -29.05 19.35 0.18
N LYS A 249 -29.00 20.51 0.84
CA LYS A 249 -30.10 21.51 0.83
C LYS A 249 -29.86 22.59 -0.20
N SER A 250 -30.93 23.00 -0.87
CA SER A 250 -30.91 23.99 -1.94
C SER A 250 -31.10 25.44 -1.48
N GLU A 251 -31.48 25.70 -0.22
CA GLU A 251 -31.77 27.07 0.22
C GLU A 251 -30.49 27.92 0.34
N PRO A 252 -30.34 29.01 -0.44
CA PRO A 252 -29.17 29.86 -0.35
C PRO A 252 -29.20 30.71 0.94
N PRO A 253 -28.06 30.85 1.64
CA PRO A 253 -27.96 31.71 2.81
C PRO A 253 -28.04 33.19 2.40
N ARG A 254 -28.63 34.04 3.27
CA ARG A 254 -28.76 35.48 3.01
C ARG A 254 -27.53 36.24 3.49
N GLY A 255 -26.98 37.11 2.65
CA GLY A 255 -25.91 38.05 3.04
C GLY A 255 -24.53 37.43 3.26
N ALA A 256 -24.33 36.18 2.85
CA ALA A 256 -23.07 35.45 2.97
C ALA A 256 -22.67 34.88 1.60
N LYS A 257 -21.36 34.75 1.34
CA LYS A 257 -20.93 33.86 0.27
C LYS A 257 -21.24 32.43 0.66
N TRP A 258 -21.64 31.61 -0.30
CA TRP A 258 -22.12 30.26 -0.07
C TRP A 258 -21.19 29.22 -0.69
N VAL A 259 -20.71 28.31 0.14
CA VAL A 259 -19.96 27.13 -0.25
C VAL A 259 -20.77 25.89 0.05
N ILE A 260 -20.87 24.99 -0.92
CA ILE A 260 -21.37 23.63 -0.70
C ILE A 260 -20.18 22.69 -0.77
N MET A 261 -19.96 21.94 0.28
CA MET A 261 -18.98 20.86 0.29
C MET A 261 -19.74 19.55 0.10
N GLN A 262 -19.39 18.78 -0.94
CA GLN A 262 -20.16 17.59 -1.31
C GLN A 262 -19.26 16.47 -1.86
N PRO A 263 -19.16 15.32 -1.17
CA PRO A 263 -18.61 14.10 -1.77
C PRO A 263 -19.59 13.49 -2.77
N TRP A 264 -19.06 12.78 -3.77
CA TRP A 264 -19.85 12.01 -4.73
C TRP A 264 -19.02 10.87 -5.32
N GLU A 265 -19.61 9.68 -5.39
CA GLU A 265 -18.95 8.43 -5.79
C GLU A 265 -19.14 8.02 -7.26
N PHE A 266 -20.08 8.64 -7.99
CA PHE A 266 -20.42 8.28 -9.37
C PHE A 266 -19.84 9.26 -10.40
N SER A 267 -19.77 8.86 -11.66
CA SER A 267 -19.16 9.67 -12.72
C SER A 267 -19.96 10.91 -13.16
N THR A 268 -21.22 11.04 -12.73
CA THR A 268 -22.12 12.17 -13.04
C THR A 268 -23.14 12.38 -11.91
N LEU A 269 -23.66 13.60 -11.79
CA LEU A 269 -24.62 14.02 -10.78
C LEU A 269 -26.08 13.84 -11.25
N PRO A 270 -27.02 13.73 -10.29
CA PRO A 270 -28.43 13.99 -10.49
C PRO A 270 -28.68 15.39 -11.03
N ARG A 271 -29.65 15.52 -11.96
CA ARG A 271 -30.03 16.83 -12.53
C ARG A 271 -30.41 17.84 -11.45
N ARG A 272 -31.19 17.39 -10.45
CA ARG A 272 -31.61 18.22 -9.32
C ARG A 272 -30.43 18.83 -8.56
N PHE A 273 -29.30 18.12 -8.43
CA PHE A 273 -28.13 18.67 -7.73
C PHE A 273 -27.50 19.80 -8.53
N VAL A 274 -27.37 19.64 -9.85
CA VAL A 274 -26.85 20.69 -10.72
C VAL A 274 -27.71 21.96 -10.66
N GLU A 275 -29.04 21.81 -10.62
CA GLU A 275 -29.99 22.93 -10.58
C GLU A 275 -29.74 23.90 -9.42
N PHE A 276 -29.28 23.44 -8.26
CA PHE A 276 -29.00 24.33 -7.13
C PHE A 276 -27.51 24.50 -6.81
N PHE A 277 -26.64 23.53 -7.12
CA PHE A 277 -25.20 23.69 -6.97
C PHE A 277 -24.65 24.85 -7.80
N GLN A 278 -25.25 25.15 -8.94
CA GLN A 278 -24.87 26.29 -9.77
C GLN A 278 -25.01 27.66 -9.08
N TYR A 279 -25.83 27.78 -8.03
CA TYR A 279 -26.04 29.05 -7.30
C TYR A 279 -25.03 29.28 -6.18
N ALA A 280 -24.28 28.26 -5.75
CA ALA A 280 -23.19 28.44 -4.79
C ALA A 280 -22.05 29.28 -5.39
N ASP A 281 -21.33 30.03 -4.56
CA ASP A 281 -20.13 30.76 -4.97
C ASP A 281 -19.00 29.79 -5.32
N GLU A 282 -18.81 28.74 -4.49
CA GLU A 282 -17.93 27.62 -4.77
C GLU A 282 -18.55 26.27 -4.35
N LEU A 283 -18.07 25.22 -4.99
CA LEU A 283 -18.38 23.82 -4.68
C LEU A 283 -17.08 23.14 -4.29
N TRP A 284 -16.99 22.60 -3.08
CA TRP A 284 -15.81 21.91 -2.60
C TRP A 284 -16.03 20.41 -2.63
N VAL A 285 -15.10 19.70 -3.26
CA VAL A 285 -15.15 18.26 -3.44
C VAL A 285 -13.85 17.62 -2.94
N PRO A 286 -13.87 16.38 -2.44
CA PRO A 286 -12.72 15.80 -1.74
C PRO A 286 -11.64 15.24 -2.67
N SER A 287 -11.91 15.05 -3.96
CA SER A 287 -10.95 14.47 -4.91
C SER A 287 -11.07 15.04 -6.32
N ASN A 288 -10.03 14.87 -7.13
CA ASN A 288 -10.06 15.19 -8.56
C ASN A 288 -11.07 14.31 -9.31
N TYR A 289 -11.27 13.06 -8.91
CA TYR A 289 -12.32 12.20 -9.46
C TYR A 289 -13.71 12.81 -9.25
N THR A 290 -14.03 13.20 -8.01
CA THR A 290 -15.30 13.85 -7.70
C THR A 290 -15.44 15.17 -8.46
N ARG A 291 -14.35 15.96 -8.54
CA ARG A 291 -14.33 17.19 -9.33
C ARG A 291 -14.69 16.92 -10.78
N GLN A 292 -14.08 15.91 -11.40
CA GLN A 292 -14.36 15.57 -12.78
C GLN A 292 -15.83 15.17 -12.97
N ALA A 293 -16.44 14.44 -12.04
CA ALA A 293 -17.86 14.11 -12.07
C ALA A 293 -18.76 15.36 -12.06
N PHE A 294 -18.43 16.36 -11.24
CA PHE A 294 -19.15 17.64 -11.20
C PHE A 294 -19.01 18.41 -12.51
N LEU A 295 -17.81 18.45 -13.09
CA LEU A 295 -17.55 19.11 -14.37
C LEU A 295 -18.28 18.41 -15.54
N ASN A 296 -18.25 17.08 -15.58
CA ASN A 296 -18.98 16.28 -16.57
C ASN A 296 -20.50 16.53 -16.49
N SER A 297 -20.99 16.89 -15.31
CA SER A 297 -22.39 17.23 -15.07
C SER A 297 -22.76 18.67 -15.47
N GLY A 298 -21.81 19.44 -16.00
CA GLY A 298 -22.01 20.81 -16.50
C GLY A 298 -21.79 21.92 -15.47
N LEU A 299 -21.24 21.62 -14.29
CA LEU A 299 -20.93 22.67 -13.31
C LEU A 299 -19.67 23.47 -13.69
N PRO A 300 -19.63 24.79 -13.43
CA PRO A 300 -18.52 25.63 -13.88
C PRO A 300 -17.16 25.27 -13.27
N PHE A 301 -16.12 25.18 -14.12
CA PHE A 301 -14.75 24.83 -13.71
C PHE A 301 -14.18 25.69 -12.58
N ASN A 302 -14.47 27.00 -12.62
CA ASN A 302 -14.00 27.96 -11.62
C ASN A 302 -14.71 27.82 -10.26
N LYS A 303 -15.91 27.21 -10.22
CA LYS A 303 -16.65 26.98 -8.97
C LYS A 303 -16.25 25.70 -8.28
N VAL A 304 -15.97 24.63 -9.03
CA VAL A 304 -15.64 23.32 -8.45
C VAL A 304 -14.16 23.26 -8.06
N GLN A 305 -13.89 23.17 -6.77
CA GLN A 305 -12.54 23.19 -6.18
C GLN A 305 -12.29 21.94 -5.35
N VAL A 306 -11.07 21.40 -5.42
CA VAL A 306 -10.68 20.26 -4.59
C VAL A 306 -10.22 20.76 -3.22
N VAL A 307 -10.89 20.28 -2.17
CA VAL A 307 -10.47 20.39 -0.76
C VAL A 307 -10.41 18.96 -0.24
N PRO A 308 -9.22 18.31 -0.27
CA PRO A 308 -9.11 16.90 0.05
C PRO A 308 -9.34 16.66 1.53
N ASN A 309 -9.76 15.45 1.89
CA ASN A 309 -9.83 15.04 3.30
C ASN A 309 -8.42 14.74 3.83
N GLY A 310 -8.32 14.57 5.16
CA GLY A 310 -7.07 14.18 5.80
C GLY A 310 -7.24 13.12 6.89
N ILE A 311 -6.17 12.87 7.63
CA ILE A 311 -6.17 12.03 8.83
C ILE A 311 -5.61 12.77 10.04
N ASN A 312 -5.87 12.21 11.23
CA ASN A 312 -5.19 12.59 12.45
C ASN A 312 -3.90 11.75 12.61
N PRO A 313 -2.70 12.33 12.38
CA PRO A 313 -1.46 11.55 12.33
C PRO A 313 -0.97 11.06 13.70
N THR A 314 -1.54 11.54 14.82
CA THR A 314 -1.19 11.02 16.16
C THR A 314 -2.07 9.86 16.60
N LEU A 315 -3.25 9.72 15.98
CA LEU A 315 -4.19 8.65 16.26
C LEU A 315 -3.98 7.47 15.32
N PHE A 316 -3.95 7.78 14.02
CA PHE A 316 -3.64 6.82 12.96
C PHE A 316 -2.14 6.83 12.71
N GLN A 317 -1.47 5.87 13.34
CA GLN A 317 -0.03 5.67 13.25
C GLN A 317 0.30 4.19 13.54
N PRO A 318 1.45 3.69 13.09
CA PRO A 318 1.82 2.28 13.28
C PRO A 318 2.03 1.89 14.74
N ASN A 319 2.45 2.82 15.59
CA ASN A 319 2.64 2.58 17.02
C ASN A 319 1.31 2.60 17.80
N GLY A 320 1.22 1.73 18.82
CA GLY A 320 0.11 1.71 19.77
C GLY A 320 -0.52 0.32 19.95
N LYS A 321 -1.61 0.29 20.72
CA LYS A 321 -2.34 -0.94 21.01
C LYS A 321 -2.94 -1.54 19.72
N LYS A 322 -2.82 -2.85 19.56
CA LYS A 322 -3.51 -3.64 18.53
C LYS A 322 -4.86 -4.14 19.06
N TYR A 323 -5.87 -4.18 18.21
CA TYR A 323 -7.16 -4.77 18.54
C TYR A 323 -7.00 -6.29 18.73
N PRO A 324 -7.58 -6.90 19.78
CA PRO A 324 -7.49 -8.34 19.99
C PRO A 324 -8.40 -9.08 18.99
N LEU A 325 -7.80 -9.66 17.96
CA LEU A 325 -8.49 -10.50 16.99
C LEU A 325 -8.55 -11.96 17.49
N PRO A 326 -9.71 -12.64 17.42
CA PRO A 326 -9.88 -14.01 17.90
C PRO A 326 -9.33 -15.06 16.93
N THR A 327 -8.08 -14.92 16.51
CA THR A 327 -7.42 -15.80 15.54
C THR A 327 -5.93 -15.89 15.79
N ASN A 328 -5.34 -17.04 15.45
CA ASN A 328 -3.89 -17.25 15.46
C ASN A 328 -3.29 -17.18 14.05
N LYS A 329 -4.10 -16.87 13.03
CA LYS A 329 -3.62 -16.78 11.65
C LYS A 329 -2.57 -15.68 11.50
N LYS A 330 -1.49 -15.93 10.75
CA LYS A 330 -0.36 -15.02 10.62
C LYS A 330 -0.69 -13.82 9.75
N LEU A 331 -1.19 -14.03 8.53
CA LEU A 331 -1.52 -12.95 7.59
C LEU A 331 -2.96 -12.48 7.73
N LYS A 332 -3.17 -11.16 7.85
CA LYS A 332 -4.50 -10.56 8.06
C LYS A 332 -4.79 -9.51 7.00
N PHE A 333 -5.74 -9.82 6.11
CA PHE A 333 -6.32 -8.84 5.20
C PHE A 333 -7.47 -8.10 5.89
N LEU A 334 -7.58 -6.80 5.67
CA LEU A 334 -8.59 -5.95 6.30
C LEU A 334 -9.44 -5.23 5.25
N PHE A 335 -10.75 -5.33 5.40
CA PHE A 335 -11.73 -4.48 4.72
C PHE A 335 -12.46 -3.61 5.74
N VAL A 336 -12.60 -2.32 5.46
CA VAL A 336 -13.39 -1.38 6.26
C VAL A 336 -14.35 -0.61 5.36
N GLY A 337 -15.64 -0.77 5.59
CA GLY A 337 -16.68 -0.09 4.82
C GLY A 337 -18.00 -0.84 4.84
N GLY A 338 -19.03 -0.29 4.19
CA GLY A 338 -20.28 -1.04 3.97
C GLY A 338 -20.03 -2.23 3.04
N THR A 339 -20.57 -3.41 3.36
CA THR A 339 -20.52 -4.61 2.50
C THR A 339 -21.46 -4.51 1.29
N THR A 340 -21.32 -3.43 0.53
CA THR A 340 -22.21 -3.04 -0.58
C THR A 340 -21.54 -3.27 -1.94
N TYR A 341 -22.36 -3.45 -2.99
CA TYR A 341 -21.89 -3.61 -4.37
C TYR A 341 -20.95 -2.49 -4.82
N ARG A 342 -21.27 -1.23 -4.48
CA ARG A 342 -20.41 -0.08 -4.81
C ARG A 342 -19.01 -0.18 -4.20
N LYS A 343 -18.88 -0.82 -3.04
CA LYS A 343 -17.59 -1.03 -2.35
C LYS A 343 -16.83 -2.26 -2.84
N GLY A 344 -17.43 -3.04 -3.75
CA GLY A 344 -16.86 -4.25 -4.34
C GLY A 344 -16.57 -5.35 -3.34
N PHE A 345 -17.31 -5.38 -2.22
CA PHE A 345 -17.09 -6.41 -1.20
C PHE A 345 -17.39 -7.82 -1.71
N ASP A 346 -18.33 -7.95 -2.65
CA ASP A 346 -18.60 -9.18 -3.40
C ASP A 346 -17.35 -9.70 -4.10
N ILE A 347 -16.62 -8.84 -4.83
CA ILE A 347 -15.36 -9.21 -5.51
C ILE A 347 -14.33 -9.65 -4.49
N LEU A 348 -14.14 -8.88 -3.40
CA LEU A 348 -13.18 -9.25 -2.36
C LEU A 348 -13.49 -10.63 -1.76
N LEU A 349 -14.76 -10.87 -1.44
CA LEU A 349 -15.18 -12.10 -0.79
C LEU A 349 -14.98 -13.30 -1.70
N GLU A 350 -15.36 -13.18 -2.98
CA GLU A 350 -15.15 -14.21 -3.99
C GLU A 350 -13.67 -14.49 -4.20
N SER A 351 -12.86 -13.44 -4.44
CA SER A 351 -11.41 -13.60 -4.62
C SER A 351 -10.74 -14.23 -3.41
N PHE A 352 -11.15 -13.88 -2.19
CA PHE A 352 -10.57 -14.44 -0.97
C PHE A 352 -10.91 -15.92 -0.77
N VAL A 353 -12.18 -16.32 -1.01
CA VAL A 353 -12.60 -17.72 -0.92
C VAL A 353 -11.98 -18.58 -2.01
N SER A 354 -11.81 -18.04 -3.22
CA SER A 354 -11.13 -18.71 -4.32
C SER A 354 -9.61 -18.81 -4.11
N ALA A 355 -9.04 -17.89 -3.32
CA ALA A 355 -7.59 -17.86 -3.08
C ALA A 355 -7.14 -18.86 -2.01
N PHE A 356 -7.96 -19.11 -1.00
CA PHE A 356 -7.52 -19.74 0.25
C PHE A 356 -8.53 -20.74 0.81
N THR A 357 -8.03 -21.61 1.70
CA THR A 357 -8.81 -22.61 2.43
C THR A 357 -8.66 -22.39 3.94
N SER A 358 -9.38 -23.17 4.74
CA SER A 358 -9.24 -23.16 6.21
C SER A 358 -7.83 -23.53 6.70
N ARG A 359 -7.04 -24.22 5.86
CA ARG A 359 -5.68 -24.70 6.17
C ARG A 359 -4.62 -23.59 6.03
N ASP A 360 -4.89 -22.58 5.21
CA ASP A 360 -3.96 -21.48 4.97
C ASP A 360 -3.83 -20.57 6.19
N ASP A 361 -2.64 -20.02 6.41
CA ASP A 361 -2.32 -19.20 7.59
C ASP A 361 -2.73 -17.72 7.39
N VAL A 362 -3.98 -17.54 6.94
CA VAL A 362 -4.56 -16.26 6.52
C VAL A 362 -5.99 -16.10 7.01
N VAL A 363 -6.39 -14.84 7.25
CA VAL A 363 -7.75 -14.47 7.66
C VAL A 363 -8.17 -13.16 7.00
N LEU A 364 -9.45 -13.06 6.63
CA LEU A 364 -10.07 -11.81 6.21
C LEU A 364 -10.83 -11.18 7.37
N VAL A 365 -10.42 -10.00 7.79
CA VAL A 365 -11.09 -9.20 8.81
C VAL A 365 -11.96 -8.15 8.11
N VAL A 366 -13.24 -8.14 8.43
CA VAL A 366 -14.25 -7.28 7.80
C VAL A 366 -14.88 -6.41 8.88
N LYS A 367 -14.65 -5.10 8.81
CA LYS A 367 -15.37 -4.11 9.61
C LYS A 367 -16.47 -3.48 8.77
N ASP A 368 -17.69 -3.94 9.00
CA ASP A 368 -18.87 -3.37 8.37
C ASP A 368 -19.32 -2.10 9.09
N MET A 369 -19.61 -1.05 8.31
CA MET A 369 -20.12 0.25 8.77
C MET A 369 -21.59 0.47 8.32
N GLY A 370 -22.22 -0.54 7.72
CA GLY A 370 -23.49 -0.47 6.99
C GLY A 370 -24.73 -0.93 7.75
N THR A 371 -24.61 -1.71 8.81
CA THR A 371 -25.74 -2.39 9.51
C THR A 371 -26.76 -1.44 10.12
N GLU A 372 -26.38 -0.20 10.49
CA GLU A 372 -27.30 0.81 11.02
C GLU A 372 -27.51 2.04 10.12
N SER A 373 -26.85 2.09 8.96
CA SER A 373 -26.82 3.23 8.03
C SER A 373 -27.97 3.21 6.99
N VAL A 374 -27.97 4.16 6.05
CA VAL A 374 -28.89 4.19 4.88
C VAL A 374 -28.84 2.92 4.01
N TYR A 375 -27.85 2.04 4.20
CA TYR A 375 -27.66 0.78 3.44
C TYR A 375 -28.26 -0.47 4.13
N ARG A 376 -29.15 -0.31 5.12
CA ARG A 376 -29.85 -1.43 5.78
C ARG A 376 -30.44 -2.42 4.77
N GLY A 377 -30.10 -3.70 4.92
CA GLY A 377 -30.60 -4.80 4.07
C GLY A 377 -29.72 -5.13 2.85
N GLN A 378 -28.61 -4.43 2.63
CA GLN A 378 -27.62 -4.73 1.59
C GLN A 378 -26.32 -5.31 2.16
N THR A 379 -26.35 -5.92 3.34
CA THR A 379 -25.13 -6.46 3.99
C THR A 379 -24.86 -7.89 3.55
N SER A 380 -23.60 -8.26 3.46
CA SER A 380 -23.17 -9.62 3.11
C SER A 380 -23.14 -10.59 4.31
N GLU A 381 -23.83 -10.26 5.42
CA GLU A 381 -23.79 -11.03 6.67
C GLU A 381 -24.21 -12.49 6.45
N GLN A 382 -25.31 -12.74 5.75
CA GLN A 382 -25.80 -14.10 5.46
C GLN A 382 -24.81 -14.91 4.61
N LEU A 383 -24.16 -14.26 3.64
CA LEU A 383 -23.18 -14.90 2.78
C LEU A 383 -21.90 -15.25 3.56
N ILE A 384 -21.44 -14.34 4.43
CA ILE A 384 -20.29 -14.60 5.33
C ILE A 384 -20.61 -15.73 6.30
N GLU A 385 -21.82 -15.77 6.88
CA GLU A 385 -22.26 -16.87 7.74
C GLU A 385 -22.31 -18.20 6.99
N LYS A 386 -22.79 -18.21 5.74
CA LYS A 386 -22.79 -19.40 4.89
C LYS A 386 -21.38 -19.91 4.64
N ILE A 387 -20.45 -19.01 4.29
CA ILE A 387 -19.03 -19.36 4.07
C ILE A 387 -18.45 -19.98 5.34
N ARG A 388 -18.58 -19.32 6.50
CA ARG A 388 -18.09 -19.83 7.78
C ARG A 388 -18.60 -21.21 8.17
N ASN A 389 -19.81 -21.57 7.75
CA ASN A 389 -20.43 -22.87 8.01
C ASN A 389 -20.08 -23.93 6.95
N THR A 390 -19.43 -23.53 5.85
CA THR A 390 -19.03 -24.44 4.77
C THR A 390 -17.63 -24.99 5.07
N PRO A 391 -17.44 -26.33 5.09
CA PRO A 391 -16.13 -26.94 5.31
C PRO A 391 -15.07 -26.44 4.33
N GLU A 392 -13.81 -26.46 4.77
CA GLU A 392 -12.62 -26.10 3.98
C GLU A 392 -12.51 -24.64 3.50
N THR A 393 -13.49 -23.78 3.82
CA THR A 393 -13.43 -22.35 3.50
C THR A 393 -12.48 -21.57 4.42
N PRO A 394 -11.90 -20.45 3.95
CA PRO A 394 -10.93 -19.69 4.73
C PRO A 394 -11.60 -18.90 5.87
N GLU A 395 -10.81 -18.56 6.89
CA GLU A 395 -11.32 -17.85 8.07
C GLU A 395 -11.72 -16.41 7.73
N ILE A 396 -12.91 -16.01 8.19
CA ILE A 396 -13.41 -14.64 8.06
C ILE A 396 -13.86 -14.14 9.44
N ILE A 397 -13.35 -12.99 9.89
CA ILE A 397 -13.80 -12.27 11.08
C ILE A 397 -14.67 -11.10 10.63
N TYR A 398 -15.82 -10.89 11.27
CA TYR A 398 -16.84 -9.93 10.82
C TYR A 398 -17.35 -9.12 12.01
N TYR A 399 -17.12 -7.81 11.97
CA TYR A 399 -17.49 -6.87 13.02
C TYR A 399 -18.52 -5.87 12.50
N LYS A 400 -19.71 -5.90 13.10
CA LYS A 400 -20.80 -4.95 12.81
C LYS A 400 -20.96 -3.82 13.83
N ASN A 401 -20.36 -4.00 15.01
CA ASN A 401 -20.51 -3.04 16.11
C ASN A 401 -19.81 -1.73 15.78
N TYR A 402 -20.28 -0.62 16.36
CA TYR A 402 -19.58 0.65 16.30
C TYR A 402 -18.22 0.54 17.01
N PHE A 403 -17.19 1.12 16.38
CA PHE A 403 -15.84 1.23 16.94
C PHE A 403 -15.52 2.72 17.11
N THR A 404 -14.99 3.09 18.27
CA THR A 404 -14.35 4.40 18.48
C THR A 404 -13.18 4.60 17.51
N GLU A 405 -12.72 5.85 17.35
CA GLU A 405 -11.59 6.13 16.47
C GLU A 405 -10.30 5.44 16.97
N GLU A 406 -10.13 5.33 18.30
CA GLU A 406 -9.05 4.58 18.93
C GLU A 406 -9.13 3.07 18.65
N GLU A 407 -10.33 2.50 18.69
CA GLU A 407 -10.55 1.10 18.34
C GLU A 407 -10.30 0.87 16.85
N MET A 408 -10.75 1.76 15.97
CA MET A 408 -10.45 1.71 14.53
C MET A 408 -8.95 1.77 14.28
N ALA A 409 -8.23 2.72 14.89
CA ALA A 409 -6.77 2.79 14.80
C ALA A 409 -6.09 1.50 15.31
N SER A 410 -6.63 0.89 16.37
CA SER A 410 -6.12 -0.38 16.89
C SER A 410 -6.42 -1.57 15.97
N LEU A 411 -7.54 -1.54 15.25
CA LEU A 411 -7.93 -2.56 14.28
C LEU A 411 -7.02 -2.53 13.05
N TYR A 412 -6.74 -1.34 12.51
CA TYR A 412 -5.75 -1.18 11.44
C TYR A 412 -4.41 -1.78 11.87
N ARG A 413 -3.87 -1.38 13.04
CA ARG A 413 -2.60 -1.92 13.57
C ARG A 413 -2.61 -3.44 13.85
N ALA A 414 -3.79 -4.05 13.96
CA ALA A 414 -3.93 -5.49 14.18
C ALA A 414 -3.86 -6.30 12.88
N CYS A 415 -3.97 -5.65 11.71
CA CYS A 415 -3.96 -6.29 10.41
C CYS A 415 -2.70 -5.92 9.60
N ASP A 416 -2.49 -6.60 8.48
CA ASP A 416 -1.24 -6.51 7.71
C ASP A 416 -1.43 -5.81 6.36
N VAL A 417 -2.55 -6.04 5.67
CA VAL A 417 -2.84 -5.43 4.35
C VAL A 417 -4.28 -4.95 4.32
N PHE A 418 -4.51 -3.74 3.83
CA PHE A 418 -5.86 -3.20 3.64
C PHE A 418 -6.34 -3.40 2.20
N VAL A 419 -7.60 -3.80 2.01
CA VAL A 419 -8.15 -4.15 0.70
C VAL A 419 -9.45 -3.38 0.45
N SER A 420 -9.51 -2.64 -0.65
CA SER A 420 -10.66 -1.85 -1.08
C SER A 420 -10.85 -1.92 -2.60
N PRO A 421 -11.45 -3.00 -3.13
CA PRO A 421 -11.74 -3.15 -4.55
C PRO A 421 -13.03 -2.40 -4.90
N TYR A 422 -13.10 -1.12 -4.56
CA TYR A 422 -14.30 -0.33 -4.75
C TYR A 422 -14.66 -0.15 -6.22
N ARG A 423 -15.95 -0.08 -6.52
CA ARG A 423 -16.45 0.33 -7.84
C ARG A 423 -16.67 1.83 -7.98
N GLY A 424 -16.98 2.49 -6.87
CA GLY A 424 -17.09 3.95 -6.81
C GLY A 424 -16.78 4.49 -5.41
N GLU A 425 -15.97 5.54 -5.36
CA GLU A 425 -15.60 6.24 -4.13
C GLU A 425 -15.46 7.74 -4.38
N GLY A 426 -15.80 8.54 -3.37
CA GLY A 426 -15.56 9.99 -3.38
C GLY A 426 -14.17 10.34 -2.84
N PHE A 427 -13.66 9.57 -1.88
CA PHE A 427 -12.31 9.77 -1.32
C PHE A 427 -11.70 8.50 -0.70
N SER A 428 -12.48 7.72 0.06
CA SER A 428 -12.02 6.58 0.87
C SER A 428 -11.10 6.94 2.05
N LEU A 429 -11.69 7.55 3.10
CA LEU A 429 -11.00 7.76 4.40
C LEU A 429 -10.35 6.48 4.95
N PRO A 430 -11.00 5.28 4.91
CA PRO A 430 -10.39 4.07 5.43
C PRO A 430 -9.07 3.68 4.77
N THR A 431 -8.92 3.96 3.47
CA THR A 431 -7.66 3.72 2.75
C THR A 431 -6.56 4.59 3.33
N LEU A 432 -6.84 5.88 3.51
CA LEU A 432 -5.85 6.83 4.04
C LEU A 432 -5.50 6.54 5.52
N GLU A 433 -6.48 6.14 6.33
CA GLU A 433 -6.27 5.72 7.72
C GLU A 433 -5.42 4.45 7.82
N ALA A 434 -5.67 3.45 6.95
CA ALA A 434 -4.89 2.23 6.87
C ALA A 434 -3.43 2.52 6.49
N MET A 435 -3.21 3.34 5.45
CA MET A 435 -1.87 3.81 5.07
C MET A 435 -1.16 4.46 6.25
N ALA A 436 -1.82 5.42 6.93
CA ALA A 436 -1.25 6.09 8.09
C ALA A 436 -0.88 5.12 9.22
N CYS A 437 -1.64 4.06 9.44
CA CYS A 437 -1.35 2.99 10.39
C CYS A 437 -0.25 2.00 9.95
N GLY A 438 0.35 2.18 8.76
CA GLY A 438 1.45 1.34 8.28
C GLY A 438 1.01 0.11 7.51
N LEU A 439 -0.20 0.11 6.94
CA LEU A 439 -0.67 -0.96 6.08
C LEU A 439 -0.46 -0.53 4.62
N PRO A 440 0.20 -1.35 3.78
CA PRO A 440 0.04 -1.22 2.35
C PRO A 440 -1.42 -1.47 1.96
N VAL A 441 -1.81 -0.92 0.82
CA VAL A 441 -3.20 -0.95 0.36
C VAL A 441 -3.32 -1.65 -0.99
N ILE A 442 -4.34 -2.48 -1.11
CA ILE A 442 -4.85 -2.99 -2.38
C ILE A 442 -6.10 -2.16 -2.73
N VAL A 443 -6.05 -1.40 -3.82
CA VAL A 443 -7.16 -0.53 -4.23
C VAL A 443 -7.48 -0.70 -5.72
N THR A 444 -8.70 -0.39 -6.12
CA THR A 444 -9.05 -0.28 -7.54
C THR A 444 -8.19 0.78 -8.22
N GLU A 445 -7.64 0.45 -9.39
CA GLU A 445 -6.96 1.39 -10.28
C GLU A 445 -7.97 2.38 -10.86
N GLY A 446 -7.67 3.67 -10.76
CA GLY A 446 -8.59 4.75 -11.09
C GLY A 446 -9.43 5.21 -9.90
N GLY A 447 -10.33 6.17 -10.13
CA GLY A 447 -11.22 6.66 -9.08
C GLY A 447 -10.57 7.70 -8.16
N ALA A 448 -11.09 7.84 -6.93
CA ALA A 448 -10.72 8.92 -6.02
C ALA A 448 -9.41 8.68 -5.26
N THR A 449 -8.97 7.42 -5.11
CA THR A 449 -7.74 7.10 -4.37
C THR A 449 -6.47 7.44 -5.16
N GLU A 450 -6.57 7.64 -6.49
CA GLU A 450 -5.44 8.08 -7.34
C GLU A 450 -4.81 9.41 -6.87
N ASP A 451 -5.56 10.24 -6.14
CA ASP A 451 -5.04 11.50 -5.61
C ASP A 451 -3.93 11.28 -4.56
N PHE A 452 -3.92 10.15 -3.85
CA PHE A 452 -3.03 9.93 -2.71
C PHE A 452 -2.41 8.53 -2.60
N VAL A 453 -2.82 7.57 -3.41
CA VAL A 453 -2.24 6.22 -3.42
C VAL A 453 -1.24 6.09 -4.57
N LEU A 454 0.03 5.89 -4.23
CA LEU A 454 1.13 5.75 -5.18
C LEU A 454 1.53 4.29 -5.34
N ASP A 455 2.00 3.92 -6.53
CA ASP A 455 2.37 2.54 -6.89
C ASP A 455 3.54 1.99 -6.03
N GLU A 456 4.39 2.89 -5.54
CA GLU A 456 5.52 2.61 -4.64
C GLU A 456 5.11 1.79 -3.41
N PHE A 457 3.90 1.99 -2.86
CA PHE A 457 3.47 1.37 -1.61
C PHE A 457 2.07 0.74 -1.66
N ALA A 458 1.53 0.57 -2.87
CA ALA A 458 0.20 0.00 -3.08
C ALA A 458 0.21 -1.04 -4.19
N TRP A 459 -0.82 -1.89 -4.17
CA TRP A 459 -1.16 -2.74 -5.31
C TRP A 459 -2.48 -2.24 -5.91
N LYS A 460 -2.45 -1.85 -7.18
CA LYS A 460 -3.63 -1.38 -7.89
C LYS A 460 -4.24 -2.54 -8.68
N ILE A 461 -5.56 -2.73 -8.52
CA ILE A 461 -6.34 -3.74 -9.23
C ILE A 461 -6.78 -3.11 -10.56
N PRO A 462 -6.38 -3.64 -11.72
CA PRO A 462 -6.87 -3.17 -13.00
C PRO A 462 -8.40 -3.11 -13.02
N SER A 463 -8.96 -2.08 -13.64
CA SER A 463 -10.41 -1.89 -13.68
C SER A 463 -10.90 -1.40 -15.04
N TYR A 464 -12.16 -1.66 -15.34
CA TYR A 464 -12.83 -1.19 -16.55
C TYR A 464 -14.15 -0.51 -16.24
N LYS A 465 -14.60 0.41 -17.10
CA LYS A 465 -15.85 1.14 -16.85
C LYS A 465 -17.06 0.28 -17.17
N ILE A 466 -18.00 0.20 -16.23
CA ILE A 466 -19.31 -0.39 -16.43
C ILE A 466 -20.40 0.69 -16.36
N SER A 467 -21.37 0.65 -17.26
CA SER A 467 -22.52 1.54 -17.22
C SER A 467 -23.49 1.11 -16.13
N ILE A 468 -24.01 2.08 -15.37
CA ILE A 468 -25.13 1.91 -14.44
C ILE A 468 -26.39 2.64 -14.93
N GLY A 469 -26.40 3.08 -16.18
CA GLY A 469 -27.52 3.78 -16.80
C GLY A 469 -27.65 5.25 -16.39
N ASN A 470 -28.88 5.77 -16.48
CA ASN A 470 -29.17 7.21 -16.36
C ASN A 470 -29.91 7.59 -15.06
N PHE A 471 -29.96 6.67 -14.10
CA PHE A 471 -30.69 6.85 -12.84
C PHE A 471 -29.89 6.28 -11.66
N ILE A 472 -29.92 6.96 -10.53
CA ILE A 472 -29.47 6.42 -9.22
C ILE A 472 -30.61 6.69 -8.23
N ASP A 473 -31.06 5.67 -7.51
CA ASP A 473 -32.17 5.78 -6.53
C ASP A 473 -33.44 6.46 -7.09
N ASN A 474 -33.76 6.21 -8.37
CA ASN A 474 -34.83 6.86 -9.15
C ASN A 474 -34.60 8.35 -9.49
N ASP A 475 -33.47 8.95 -9.09
CA ASP A 475 -33.10 10.29 -9.52
C ASP A 475 -32.49 10.29 -10.92
N PRO A 476 -33.02 11.08 -11.87
CA PRO A 476 -32.46 11.20 -13.20
C PRO A 476 -31.11 11.92 -13.16
N LEU A 477 -30.13 11.32 -13.82
CA LEU A 477 -28.78 11.87 -13.96
C LEU A 477 -28.70 12.82 -15.15
N VAL A 478 -27.65 13.65 -15.17
CA VAL A 478 -27.37 14.54 -16.30
C VAL A 478 -27.03 13.73 -17.56
N SER A 479 -26.25 12.67 -17.40
CA SER A 479 -25.86 11.73 -18.45
C SER A 479 -25.85 10.30 -17.91
N GLU A 480 -25.43 9.35 -18.75
CA GLU A 480 -25.12 8.00 -18.31
C GLU A 480 -24.00 8.03 -17.26
N ALA A 481 -24.16 7.23 -16.21
CA ALA A 481 -23.18 7.05 -15.15
C ALA A 481 -22.42 5.74 -15.31
N PHE A 482 -21.18 5.76 -14.81
CA PHE A 482 -20.27 4.64 -14.83
C PHE A 482 -19.70 4.38 -13.44
N LEU A 483 -19.40 3.11 -13.18
CA LEU A 483 -18.56 2.65 -12.10
C LEU A 483 -17.30 1.99 -12.69
N LEU A 484 -16.29 1.77 -11.85
CA LEU A 484 -15.10 0.98 -12.17
C LEU A 484 -15.37 -0.45 -11.73
N GLU A 485 -15.20 -1.44 -12.61
CA GLU A 485 -15.27 -2.86 -12.27
C GLU A 485 -13.84 -3.39 -12.11
N PRO A 486 -13.40 -3.70 -10.88
CA PRO A 486 -12.10 -4.31 -10.64
C PRO A 486 -12.02 -5.74 -11.19
N ASP A 487 -10.85 -6.14 -11.66
CA ASP A 487 -10.57 -7.52 -12.07
C ASP A 487 -10.43 -8.45 -10.84
N GLY A 488 -11.41 -9.32 -10.65
CA GLY A 488 -11.46 -10.29 -9.54
C GLY A 488 -10.45 -11.44 -9.65
N ASP A 489 -10.08 -11.85 -10.86
CA ASP A 489 -9.06 -12.90 -11.07
C ASP A 489 -7.68 -12.35 -10.74
N TYR A 490 -7.41 -11.11 -11.16
CA TYR A 490 -6.21 -10.39 -10.76
C TYR A 490 -6.12 -10.24 -9.25
N LEU A 491 -7.21 -9.83 -8.58
CA LEU A 491 -7.25 -9.73 -7.12
C LEU A 491 -6.96 -11.08 -6.45
N THR A 492 -7.55 -12.17 -6.94
CA THR A 492 -7.31 -13.53 -6.42
C THR A 492 -5.83 -13.92 -6.49
N ASN A 493 -5.20 -13.70 -7.64
CA ASN A 493 -3.78 -14.02 -7.84
C ASN A 493 -2.86 -13.10 -7.02
N LEU A 494 -3.22 -11.82 -6.89
CA LEU A 494 -2.51 -10.87 -6.04
C LEU A 494 -2.54 -11.28 -4.57
N LEU A 495 -3.69 -11.70 -4.05
CA LEU A 495 -3.81 -12.20 -2.67
C LEU A 495 -2.88 -13.40 -2.44
N LYS A 496 -2.84 -14.36 -3.36
CA LYS A 496 -1.92 -15.52 -3.30
C LYS A 496 -0.46 -15.09 -3.33
N SER A 497 -0.11 -14.16 -4.23
CA SER A 497 1.25 -13.63 -4.35
C SER A 497 1.72 -12.96 -3.05
N ILE A 498 0.87 -12.16 -2.41
CA ILE A 498 1.18 -11.52 -1.12
C ILE A 498 1.33 -12.58 -0.01
N TYR A 499 0.50 -13.63 0.00
CA TYR A 499 0.60 -14.71 0.97
C TYR A 499 1.90 -15.54 0.82
N GLN A 500 2.38 -15.70 -0.42
CA GLN A 500 3.65 -16.36 -0.71
C GLN A 500 4.85 -15.46 -0.39
N ASN A 501 4.71 -14.14 -0.59
CA ASN A 501 5.78 -13.15 -0.43
C ASN A 501 5.37 -12.01 0.53
N PRO A 502 5.15 -12.29 1.83
CA PRO A 502 4.65 -11.30 2.78
C PRO A 502 5.70 -10.24 3.18
N ALA A 503 6.97 -10.42 2.82
CA ALA A 503 8.06 -9.54 3.25
C ALA A 503 7.87 -8.09 2.75
N ASP A 504 7.30 -7.90 1.57
CA ASP A 504 7.02 -6.59 0.96
C ASP A 504 6.05 -5.73 1.77
N ILE A 505 5.24 -6.36 2.62
CA ILE A 505 4.18 -5.68 3.38
C ILE A 505 4.79 -4.60 4.27
N THR A 506 5.93 -4.89 4.91
CA THR A 506 6.53 -3.98 5.89
C THR A 506 7.11 -2.73 5.24
N VAL A 507 7.90 -2.90 4.17
CA VAL A 507 8.53 -1.78 3.44
C VAL A 507 7.45 -0.85 2.89
N ARG A 508 6.47 -1.42 2.16
CA ARG A 508 5.35 -0.65 1.60
C ARG A 508 4.55 0.05 2.70
N GLY A 509 4.30 -0.61 3.82
CA GLY A 509 3.63 -0.02 4.98
C GLY A 509 4.36 1.18 5.58
N ILE A 510 5.69 1.12 5.70
CA ILE A 510 6.53 2.22 6.19
C ILE A 510 6.41 3.44 5.25
N LEU A 511 6.54 3.21 3.94
CA LEU A 511 6.45 4.25 2.91
C LEU A 511 5.06 4.88 2.86
N ALA A 512 4.00 4.07 2.93
CA ALA A 512 2.60 4.51 2.99
C ALA A 512 2.31 5.37 4.23
N SER A 513 2.77 4.92 5.41
CA SER A 513 2.56 5.65 6.66
C SER A 513 3.26 7.00 6.67
N SER A 514 4.54 7.02 6.27
CA SER A 514 5.29 8.26 6.16
C SER A 514 4.58 9.23 5.20
N TYR A 515 4.15 8.76 4.02
CA TYR A 515 3.47 9.59 3.03
C TYR A 515 2.13 10.16 3.54
N ALA A 516 1.24 9.31 4.06
CA ALA A 516 -0.06 9.72 4.55
C ALA A 516 0.06 10.74 5.70
N ARG A 517 0.90 10.44 6.70
CA ARG A 517 1.09 11.29 7.88
C ARG A 517 1.88 12.56 7.57
N LYS A 518 2.73 12.53 6.53
CA LYS A 518 3.47 13.70 6.06
C LYS A 518 2.72 14.55 5.07
N TYR A 519 1.68 14.13 4.36
CA TYR A 519 1.06 14.98 3.32
C TYR A 519 -0.46 15.12 3.40
N TRP A 520 -1.15 14.20 4.06
CA TRP A 520 -2.61 14.09 4.01
C TRP A 520 -3.25 14.25 5.39
N THR A 521 -2.85 15.29 6.13
CA THR A 521 -3.38 15.58 7.47
C THR A 521 -4.58 16.52 7.43
N TRP A 522 -5.42 16.50 8.47
CA TRP A 522 -6.51 17.48 8.61
C TRP A 522 -6.03 18.94 8.66
N LYS A 523 -4.82 19.17 9.18
CA LYS A 523 -4.13 20.48 9.13
C LYS A 523 -3.84 20.88 7.68
N ARG A 524 -3.25 19.96 6.91
CA ARG A 524 -3.12 19.92 5.43
C ARG A 524 -4.36 20.45 4.71
N SER A 525 -5.43 19.69 4.91
CA SER A 525 -6.74 19.93 4.34
C SER A 525 -7.31 21.29 4.73
N THR A 526 -7.19 21.69 6.00
CA THR A 526 -7.71 22.99 6.49
C THR A 526 -6.91 24.17 5.92
N LEU A 527 -5.60 24.05 5.71
CA LEU A 527 -4.82 25.08 5.02
C LEU A 527 -5.27 25.24 3.56
N LYS A 528 -5.61 24.15 2.87
CA LYS A 528 -6.20 24.20 1.53
C LYS A 528 -7.57 24.88 1.56
N LEU A 529 -8.42 24.56 2.53
CA LEU A 529 -9.71 25.21 2.74
C LEU A 529 -9.55 26.72 2.94
N LEU A 530 -8.67 27.14 3.86
CA LEU A 530 -8.37 28.55 4.11
C LEU A 530 -7.85 29.26 2.86
N SER A 531 -7.09 28.58 2.00
CA SER A 531 -6.62 29.18 0.74
C SER A 531 -7.77 29.50 -0.23
N ARG A 532 -8.89 28.76 -0.16
CA ARG A 532 -10.12 29.08 -0.91
C ARG A 532 -10.84 30.28 -0.31
N ILE A 533 -10.86 30.37 1.03
CA ILE A 533 -11.40 31.55 1.72
C ILE A 533 -10.59 32.80 1.34
N ASP A 534 -9.26 32.68 1.30
CA ASP A 534 -8.35 33.75 0.87
C ASP A 534 -8.67 34.24 -0.53
N TYR A 535 -8.89 33.31 -1.46
CA TYR A 535 -9.33 33.63 -2.83
C TYR A 535 -10.69 34.35 -2.85
N LEU A 536 -11.66 33.88 -2.07
CA LEU A 536 -13.01 34.48 -2.04
C LEU A 536 -13.03 35.88 -1.44
N TYR A 537 -12.19 36.18 -0.45
CA TYR A 537 -12.25 37.45 0.29
C TYR A 537 -11.05 38.37 0.11
N GLY A 538 -10.03 37.96 -0.67
CA GLY A 538 -8.79 38.71 -0.81
C GLY A 538 -8.01 38.77 0.50
N LYS A 539 -7.87 37.63 1.18
CA LYS A 539 -7.20 37.48 2.48
C LYS A 539 -5.93 36.63 2.38
N ASP A 540 -5.23 36.46 3.50
CA ASP A 540 -4.01 35.65 3.64
C ASP A 540 -4.04 34.70 4.86
N LEU A 541 -5.25 34.26 5.25
CA LEU A 541 -5.53 33.41 6.39
C LEU A 541 -4.74 32.09 6.33
N SER A 542 -4.65 31.46 5.15
CA SER A 542 -3.92 30.19 4.98
C SER A 542 -2.44 30.34 5.32
N LYS A 543 -1.81 31.44 4.86
CA LYS A 543 -0.41 31.74 5.14
C LYS A 543 -0.17 31.92 6.65
N ARG A 544 -1.03 32.68 7.33
CA ARG A 544 -0.93 32.91 8.78
C ARG A 544 -1.32 31.70 9.62
N ALA A 545 -2.22 30.85 9.13
CA ALA A 545 -2.61 29.62 9.78
C ALA A 545 -1.51 28.57 9.76
N LYS A 546 -0.57 28.62 8.80
CA LYS A 546 0.51 27.63 8.67
C LYS A 546 1.36 27.50 9.94
N ASP A 547 1.60 28.61 10.63
CA ASP A 547 2.38 28.62 11.88
C ASP A 547 1.57 28.15 13.09
N LYS A 548 0.24 28.10 12.99
CA LYS A 548 -0.67 27.61 14.03
C LYS A 548 -1.05 26.14 13.82
N LEU A 549 -1.20 25.71 12.58
CA LEU A 549 -1.55 24.35 12.18
C LEU A 549 -0.29 23.55 11.80
N VAL A 550 0.62 23.42 12.76
CA VAL A 550 1.92 22.76 12.55
C VAL A 550 1.74 21.24 12.52
N ASP A 551 2.17 20.59 11.44
CA ASP A 551 2.19 19.13 11.37
C ASP A 551 3.24 18.52 12.28
N ILE A 552 2.98 17.30 12.73
CA ILE A 552 3.90 16.56 13.60
C ILE A 552 4.82 15.73 12.70
N VAL A 553 6.12 15.81 12.97
CA VAL A 553 7.14 14.95 12.37
C VAL A 553 7.74 14.11 13.49
N ASP A 554 7.51 12.80 13.46
CA ASP A 554 8.08 11.85 14.41
C ASP A 554 9.07 10.90 13.75
N ALA A 555 9.72 10.07 14.57
CA ALA A 555 10.72 9.14 14.09
C ALA A 555 10.15 8.08 13.11
N GLN A 556 8.86 7.72 13.17
CA GLN A 556 8.27 6.80 12.18
C GLN A 556 8.06 7.46 10.82
N ILE A 557 7.72 8.75 10.78
CA ILE A 557 7.70 9.51 9.52
C ILE A 557 9.12 9.57 8.94
N LYS A 558 10.13 9.86 9.78
CA LYS A 558 11.54 9.86 9.36
C LYS A 558 12.00 8.48 8.87
N LEU A 559 11.51 7.38 9.45
CA LEU A 559 11.83 6.03 9.01
C LEU A 559 11.49 5.81 7.54
N GLY A 560 10.30 6.23 7.10
CA GLY A 560 9.93 6.15 5.69
C GLY A 560 10.64 7.16 4.78
N GLU A 561 11.15 8.27 5.33
CA GLU A 561 12.01 9.18 4.58
C GLU A 561 13.40 8.59 4.34
N ALA A 562 13.98 7.94 5.36
CA ALA A 562 15.22 7.19 5.22
C ALA A 562 15.08 6.04 4.22
N GLU A 563 13.96 5.30 4.27
CA GLU A 563 13.70 4.21 3.32
C GLU A 563 13.60 4.71 1.88
N ARG A 564 12.96 5.87 1.62
CA ARG A 564 12.95 6.44 0.26
C ARG A 564 14.35 6.77 -0.24
N PHE A 565 15.21 7.34 0.61
CA PHE A 565 16.59 7.60 0.22
C PHE A 565 17.37 6.31 -0.02
N PHE A 566 17.10 5.27 0.78
CA PHE A 566 17.69 3.95 0.59
C PHE A 566 17.28 3.36 -0.77
N ASP A 567 15.99 3.36 -1.10
CA ASP A 567 15.45 2.82 -2.35
C ASP A 567 15.95 3.59 -3.58
N ASN A 568 16.19 4.90 -3.45
CA ASN A 568 16.78 5.72 -4.51
C ASN A 568 18.31 5.56 -4.66
N GLY A 569 18.94 4.72 -3.84
CA GLY A 569 20.40 4.53 -3.82
C GLY A 569 21.19 5.66 -3.15
N GLU A 570 20.52 6.62 -2.49
CA GLU A 570 21.13 7.74 -1.77
C GLU A 570 21.54 7.33 -0.34
N LEU A 571 22.40 6.32 -0.23
CA LEU A 571 22.73 5.62 1.02
C LEU A 571 23.26 6.53 2.14
N ASP A 572 24.03 7.57 1.82
CA ASP A 572 24.57 8.50 2.82
C ASP A 572 23.48 9.35 3.48
N LYS A 573 22.48 9.79 2.69
CA LYS A 573 21.33 10.53 3.21
C LYS A 573 20.43 9.64 4.06
N ALA A 574 20.21 8.40 3.62
CA ALA A 574 19.49 7.41 4.41
C ALA A 574 20.18 7.19 5.76
N LEU A 575 21.50 6.98 5.75
CA LEU A 575 22.31 6.78 6.95
C LEU A 575 22.25 7.98 7.92
N GLU A 576 22.34 9.21 7.41
CA GLU A 576 22.20 10.43 8.21
C GLU A 576 20.88 10.44 9.00
N ILE A 577 19.76 10.16 8.31
CA ILE A 577 18.42 10.15 8.92
C ILE A 577 18.27 8.99 9.92
N TYR A 578 18.82 7.81 9.62
CA TYR A 578 18.85 6.69 10.58
C TYR A 578 19.62 7.05 11.85
N ILE A 579 20.79 7.70 11.73
CA ILE A 579 21.58 8.14 12.88
C ILE A 579 20.80 9.19 13.70
N GLU A 580 20.14 10.14 13.05
CA GLU A 580 19.31 11.14 13.75
C GLU A 580 18.21 10.53 14.61
N MET A 581 17.61 9.41 14.19
CA MET A 581 16.51 8.77 14.91
C MET A 581 16.97 7.74 15.96
N SER A 582 18.26 7.44 16.06
CA SER A 582 18.82 6.41 16.94
C SER A 582 18.33 6.47 18.40
N ASN A 583 18.20 7.66 18.96
CA ASN A 583 17.72 7.89 20.34
C ASN A 583 16.20 7.65 20.54
N GLN A 584 15.45 7.37 19.46
CA GLN A 584 14.00 7.19 19.49
C GLN A 584 13.58 5.75 19.15
N ILE A 585 14.52 4.87 18.80
CA ILE A 585 14.24 3.50 18.33
C ILE A 585 13.56 2.65 19.40
N ASP A 586 13.89 2.84 20.68
CA ASP A 586 13.27 2.09 21.78
C ASP A 586 11.75 2.34 21.90
N SER A 587 11.24 3.44 21.32
CA SER A 587 9.81 3.74 21.29
C SER A 587 9.04 2.98 20.19
N PHE A 588 9.75 2.34 19.27
CA PHE A 588 9.14 1.62 18.15
C PHE A 588 8.65 0.24 18.60
N SER A 589 7.66 -0.30 17.89
CA SER A 589 7.35 -1.72 18.01
C SER A 589 8.56 -2.59 17.59
N VAL A 590 8.66 -3.80 18.15
CA VAL A 590 9.77 -4.74 17.86
C VAL A 590 9.97 -4.92 16.35
N LYS A 591 8.89 -5.03 15.58
CA LYS A 591 8.91 -5.10 14.12
C LYS A 591 9.73 -3.98 13.48
N TYR A 592 9.48 -2.72 13.87
CA TYR A 592 10.17 -1.56 13.29
C TYR A 592 11.58 -1.35 13.88
N GLN A 593 11.85 -1.82 15.09
CA GLN A 593 13.22 -1.87 15.63
C GLN A 593 14.08 -2.83 14.82
N ILE A 594 13.58 -4.05 14.57
CA ILE A 594 14.27 -5.06 13.74
C ILE A 594 14.53 -4.49 12.35
N PHE A 595 13.51 -3.90 11.70
CA PHE A 595 13.66 -3.26 10.40
C PHE A 595 14.78 -2.20 10.39
N TYR A 596 14.77 -1.29 11.36
CA TYR A 596 15.78 -0.23 11.49
C TYR A 596 17.21 -0.80 11.55
N PHE A 597 17.45 -1.78 12.41
CA PHE A 597 18.79 -2.36 12.59
C PHE A 597 19.24 -3.16 11.36
N LEU A 598 18.33 -3.92 10.75
CA LEU A 598 18.63 -4.69 9.54
C LEU A 598 18.95 -3.76 8.37
N ARG A 599 18.21 -2.66 8.20
CA ARG A 599 18.44 -1.72 7.09
C ARG A 599 19.75 -0.95 7.26
N LEU A 600 20.09 -0.54 8.48
CA LEU A 600 21.43 0.00 8.78
C LEU A 600 22.54 -1.02 8.48
N ALA A 601 22.36 -2.29 8.90
CA ALA A 601 23.33 -3.33 8.61
C ALA A 601 23.52 -3.51 7.09
N ILE A 602 22.44 -3.45 6.29
CA ILE A 602 22.53 -3.50 4.82
C ILE A 602 23.36 -2.33 4.27
N ILE A 603 23.15 -1.09 4.75
CA ILE A 603 23.96 0.06 4.30
C ILE A 603 25.45 -0.19 4.55
N HIS A 604 25.82 -0.71 5.73
CA HIS A 604 27.20 -1.05 6.04
C HIS A 604 27.73 -2.23 5.21
N ILE A 605 26.92 -3.26 4.94
CA ILE A 605 27.27 -4.36 4.04
C ILE A 605 27.58 -3.84 2.63
N LEU A 606 26.76 -2.93 2.09
CA LEU A 606 26.97 -2.31 0.78
C LEU A 606 28.26 -1.47 0.74
N LYS A 607 28.68 -0.91 1.88
CA LYS A 607 29.97 -0.21 2.05
C LYS A 607 31.15 -1.13 2.36
N SER A 608 30.94 -2.46 2.39
CA SER A 608 31.95 -3.47 2.80
C SER A 608 32.44 -3.32 4.25
N GLU A 609 31.65 -2.68 5.11
CA GLU A 609 31.91 -2.44 6.54
C GLU A 609 31.30 -3.59 7.38
N PHE A 610 31.84 -4.80 7.21
CA PHE A 610 31.24 -6.02 7.78
C PHE A 610 31.28 -6.07 9.31
N SER A 611 32.25 -5.42 9.96
CA SER A 611 32.35 -5.43 11.42
C SER A 611 31.24 -4.59 12.06
N GLU A 612 30.95 -3.44 11.47
CA GLU A 612 29.88 -2.53 11.83
C GLU A 612 28.52 -3.18 11.59
N ALA A 613 28.34 -3.80 10.42
CA ALA A 613 27.14 -4.57 10.11
C ALA A 613 26.88 -5.67 11.16
N ALA A 614 27.90 -6.46 11.52
CA ALA A 614 27.77 -7.51 12.53
C ALA A 614 27.33 -6.98 13.91
N GLN A 615 27.83 -5.81 14.32
CA GLN A 615 27.42 -5.17 15.57
C GLN A 615 25.95 -4.75 15.55
N LEU A 616 25.48 -4.21 14.42
CA LEU A 616 24.08 -3.80 14.21
C LEU A 616 23.10 -4.98 14.18
N LEU A 617 23.56 -6.17 13.80
CA LEU A 617 22.75 -7.40 13.87
C LEU A 617 22.59 -7.95 15.30
N GLY A 618 23.46 -7.58 16.24
CA GLY A 618 23.39 -8.04 17.63
C GLY A 618 22.08 -7.66 18.36
N PRO A 619 21.58 -6.41 18.26
CA PRO A 619 20.24 -6.04 18.73
C PRO A 619 19.12 -6.91 18.14
N VAL A 620 19.15 -7.21 16.85
CA VAL A 620 18.13 -8.06 16.19
C VAL A 620 18.12 -9.45 16.81
N GLU A 621 19.29 -10.05 17.01
CA GLU A 621 19.41 -11.38 17.65
C GLU A 621 18.85 -11.41 19.08
N ARG A 622 18.95 -10.30 19.83
CA ARG A 622 18.35 -10.21 21.18
C ARG A 622 16.83 -10.06 21.16
N LEU A 623 16.31 -9.34 20.18
CA LEU A 623 14.87 -9.13 20.01
C LEU A 623 14.19 -10.39 19.49
N GLU A 624 14.80 -11.03 18.49
CA GLU A 624 14.27 -12.21 17.81
C GLU A 624 15.42 -13.10 17.27
N PRO A 625 15.93 -14.06 18.08
CA PRO A 625 17.12 -14.85 17.73
C PRO A 625 17.01 -15.67 16.44
N ASN A 626 15.79 -16.10 16.10
CA ASN A 626 15.52 -16.95 14.95
C ASN A 626 14.83 -16.18 13.80
N ASN A 627 15.06 -14.86 13.73
CA ASN A 627 14.54 -14.04 12.66
C ASN A 627 15.19 -14.42 11.32
N ILE A 628 14.38 -14.63 10.30
CA ILE A 628 14.84 -15.09 8.97
C ILE A 628 15.66 -14.04 8.23
N ASP A 629 15.39 -12.74 8.43
CA ASP A 629 16.18 -11.67 7.80
C ASP A 629 17.56 -11.53 8.45
N LEU A 630 17.66 -11.77 9.76
CA LEU A 630 18.96 -11.87 10.44
C LEU A 630 19.81 -13.00 9.86
N LEU A 631 19.21 -14.19 9.68
CA LEU A 631 19.89 -15.33 9.08
C LEU A 631 20.29 -15.04 7.63
N TYR A 632 19.41 -14.40 6.86
CA TYR A 632 19.69 -13.95 5.50
C TYR A 632 20.93 -13.03 5.44
N LEU A 633 20.95 -11.95 6.24
CA LEU A 633 22.07 -10.99 6.22
C LEU A 633 23.39 -11.63 6.69
N ARG A 634 23.36 -12.51 7.70
CA ARG A 634 24.56 -13.27 8.10
C ARG A 634 25.07 -14.17 6.98
N SER A 635 24.16 -14.87 6.29
CA SER A 635 24.50 -15.73 5.15
C SER A 635 25.09 -14.90 4.00
N LYS A 636 24.50 -13.74 3.70
CA LYS A 636 24.98 -12.81 2.69
C LYS A 636 26.38 -12.28 3.01
N MET A 637 26.64 -11.92 4.26
CA MET A 637 27.97 -11.47 4.71
C MET A 637 29.02 -12.56 4.54
N LEU A 638 28.73 -13.80 4.93
CA LEU A 638 29.63 -14.94 4.71
C LEU A 638 29.94 -15.15 3.23
N TYR A 639 28.92 -15.05 2.38
CA TYR A 639 29.09 -15.15 0.92
C TYR A 639 30.03 -14.06 0.39
N LEU A 640 29.77 -12.79 0.74
CA LEU A 640 30.58 -11.65 0.31
C LEU A 640 32.03 -11.71 0.84
N GLN A 641 32.27 -12.40 1.95
CA GLN A 641 33.61 -12.65 2.51
C GLN A 641 34.32 -13.86 1.88
N GLY A 642 33.68 -14.57 0.95
CA GLY A 642 34.24 -15.76 0.28
C GLY A 642 34.09 -17.07 1.09
N ASN A 643 33.35 -17.06 2.20
CA ASN A 643 33.10 -18.24 3.02
C ASN A 643 31.94 -19.09 2.43
N LEU A 644 32.12 -19.58 1.20
CA LEU A 644 31.04 -20.15 0.37
C LEU A 644 30.30 -21.32 1.03
N VAL A 645 31.04 -22.25 1.65
CA VAL A 645 30.44 -23.46 2.27
C VAL A 645 29.56 -23.07 3.46
N GLU A 646 30.07 -22.23 4.36
CA GLU A 646 29.31 -21.79 5.53
C GLU A 646 28.10 -20.93 5.11
N ALA A 647 28.26 -20.06 4.10
CA ALA A 647 27.15 -19.31 3.54
C ALA A 647 26.04 -20.23 3.02
N LEU A 648 26.39 -21.25 2.22
CA LEU A 648 25.43 -22.19 1.66
C LEU A 648 24.71 -23.00 2.75
N GLU A 649 25.41 -23.42 3.80
CA GLU A 649 24.81 -24.08 4.96
C GLU A 649 23.76 -23.19 5.64
N LYS A 650 24.07 -21.90 5.86
CA LYS A 650 23.14 -20.95 6.48
C LYS A 650 21.95 -20.61 5.59
N TYR A 651 22.15 -20.46 4.28
CA TYR A 651 21.06 -20.30 3.34
C TYR A 651 20.15 -21.54 3.27
N THR A 652 20.72 -22.74 3.35
CA THR A 652 19.94 -23.98 3.41
C THR A 652 19.05 -24.02 4.66
N ASP A 653 19.60 -23.63 5.81
CA ASP A 653 18.83 -23.49 7.05
C ASP A 653 17.70 -22.45 6.90
N LEU A 654 17.99 -21.29 6.31
CA LEU A 654 17.00 -20.25 6.02
C LEU A 654 15.84 -20.78 5.17
N VAL A 655 16.16 -21.42 4.06
CA VAL A 655 15.16 -21.97 3.13
C VAL A 655 14.31 -23.05 3.82
N SER A 656 14.92 -23.90 4.65
CA SER A 656 14.19 -24.93 5.41
C SER A 656 13.14 -24.36 6.37
N GLN A 657 13.36 -23.13 6.86
CA GLN A 657 12.48 -22.43 7.79
C GLN A 657 11.52 -21.44 7.10
N TRP A 658 11.71 -21.17 5.80
CA TRP A 658 11.01 -20.13 5.07
C TRP A 658 9.49 -20.26 5.17
N ASN A 659 8.96 -21.44 4.89
CA ASN A 659 7.51 -21.66 4.89
C ASN A 659 6.85 -21.37 6.25
N ALA A 660 7.54 -21.67 7.35
CA ALA A 660 7.02 -21.43 8.68
C ALA A 660 7.17 -19.97 9.14
N ARG A 661 8.23 -19.28 8.69
CA ARG A 661 8.66 -18.00 9.25
C ARG A 661 8.57 -16.80 8.29
N ARG A 662 8.22 -16.98 7.01
CA ARG A 662 8.18 -15.88 6.02
C ARG A 662 7.41 -14.64 6.47
N PHE A 663 6.35 -14.81 7.28
CA PHE A 663 5.55 -13.70 7.82
C PHE A 663 6.26 -12.87 8.90
N GLU A 664 7.43 -13.31 9.39
CA GLU A 664 8.31 -12.59 10.32
C GLU A 664 9.28 -11.65 9.57
N SER A 665 9.40 -11.77 8.24
CA SER A 665 10.29 -10.90 7.45
C SER A 665 9.78 -9.46 7.39
N VAL A 666 10.73 -8.53 7.46
CA VAL A 666 10.52 -7.09 7.38
C VAL A 666 11.30 -6.43 6.23
N LEU A 667 12.28 -7.11 5.63
CA LEU A 667 13.18 -6.53 4.62
C LEU A 667 12.66 -6.53 3.19
N GLY A 668 11.57 -7.23 2.89
CA GLY A 668 11.11 -7.43 1.51
C GLY A 668 11.79 -8.60 0.79
N ASN A 669 12.54 -9.46 1.50
CA ASN A 669 13.15 -10.63 0.85
C ASN A 669 12.09 -11.65 0.43
N SER A 670 12.29 -12.26 -0.74
CA SER A 670 11.45 -13.34 -1.25
C SER A 670 12.27 -14.62 -1.45
N LEU A 671 11.59 -15.76 -1.56
CA LEU A 671 12.28 -17.04 -1.70
C LEU A 671 13.08 -17.12 -3.00
N ASP A 672 12.59 -16.57 -4.10
CA ASP A 672 13.31 -16.51 -5.37
C ASP A 672 14.63 -15.73 -5.26
N VAL A 673 14.66 -14.62 -4.51
CA VAL A 673 15.91 -13.87 -4.24
C VAL A 673 16.90 -14.70 -3.43
N ILE A 674 16.41 -15.45 -2.44
CA ILE A 674 17.25 -16.34 -1.63
C ILE A 674 17.82 -17.49 -2.47
N LEU A 675 17.00 -18.08 -3.35
CA LEU A 675 17.44 -19.15 -4.26
C LEU A 675 18.48 -18.64 -5.27
N VAL A 676 18.32 -17.40 -5.77
CA VAL A 676 19.33 -16.74 -6.62
C VAL A 676 20.67 -16.61 -5.88
N ASP A 677 20.67 -16.18 -4.62
CA ASP A 677 21.90 -16.09 -3.82
C ASP A 677 22.55 -17.47 -3.62
N MET A 678 21.77 -18.52 -3.34
CA MET A 678 22.27 -19.89 -3.27
C MET A 678 22.84 -20.38 -4.61
N ALA A 679 22.15 -20.08 -5.71
CA ALA A 679 22.58 -20.44 -7.06
C ALA A 679 23.92 -19.79 -7.42
N ASN A 680 24.10 -18.52 -7.07
CA ASN A 680 25.36 -17.80 -7.25
C ASN A 680 26.49 -18.44 -6.43
N ILE A 681 26.25 -18.81 -5.17
CA ILE A 681 27.23 -19.53 -4.35
C ILE A 681 27.64 -20.86 -5.01
N MET A 682 26.67 -21.64 -5.50
CA MET A 682 26.95 -22.91 -6.18
C MET A 682 27.75 -22.70 -7.48
N PHE A 683 27.43 -21.66 -8.24
CA PHE A 683 28.18 -21.28 -9.43
C PHE A 683 29.64 -20.97 -9.09
N ASP A 684 29.88 -20.19 -8.04
CA ASP A 684 31.22 -19.81 -7.58
C ASP A 684 32.02 -21.01 -7.04
N MET A 685 31.32 -22.02 -6.49
CA MET A 685 31.91 -23.31 -6.12
C MET A 685 32.20 -24.23 -7.33
N GLY A 686 31.72 -23.87 -8.52
CA GLY A 686 31.88 -24.64 -9.76
C GLY A 686 30.81 -25.69 -10.02
N ASP A 687 29.74 -25.73 -9.21
CA ASP A 687 28.61 -26.64 -9.36
C ASP A 687 27.52 -26.03 -10.25
N ILE A 688 27.77 -26.07 -11.57
CA ILE A 688 26.95 -25.39 -12.57
C ILE A 688 25.56 -26.05 -12.71
N GLU A 689 25.46 -27.36 -12.52
CA GLU A 689 24.20 -28.10 -12.67
C GLU A 689 23.19 -27.71 -11.58
N ASN A 690 23.61 -27.76 -10.32
CA ASN A 690 22.74 -27.38 -9.21
C ASN A 690 22.47 -25.87 -9.19
N SER A 691 23.43 -25.05 -9.62
CA SER A 691 23.23 -23.60 -9.79
C SER A 691 22.11 -23.29 -10.79
N LEU A 692 22.16 -23.89 -12.00
CA LEU A 692 21.13 -23.70 -13.02
C LEU A 692 19.75 -24.19 -12.54
N GLN A 693 19.72 -25.29 -11.79
CA GLN A 693 18.48 -25.79 -11.21
C GLN A 693 17.87 -24.80 -10.22
N LEU A 694 18.66 -24.22 -9.32
CA LEU A 694 18.18 -23.21 -8.37
C LEU A 694 17.68 -21.94 -9.06
N PHE A 695 18.35 -21.46 -10.12
CA PHE A 695 17.83 -20.35 -10.92
C PHE A 695 16.50 -20.70 -11.59
N THR A 696 16.35 -21.94 -12.06
CA THR A 696 15.09 -22.41 -12.65
C THR A 696 13.97 -22.44 -11.61
N GLU A 697 14.23 -22.90 -10.39
CA GLU A 697 13.25 -22.87 -9.30
C GLU A 697 12.90 -21.42 -8.90
N ALA A 698 13.87 -20.51 -8.86
CA ALA A 698 13.62 -19.09 -8.64
C ALA A 698 12.68 -18.50 -9.71
N LEU A 699 12.88 -18.85 -10.99
CA LEU A 699 12.03 -18.42 -12.10
C LEU A 699 10.62 -19.03 -12.08
N LYS A 700 10.43 -20.22 -11.50
CA LYS A 700 9.08 -20.79 -11.28
C LYS A 700 8.31 -20.02 -10.22
N LEU A 701 9.01 -19.53 -9.19
CA LEU A 701 8.41 -18.69 -8.13
C LEU A 701 8.15 -17.26 -8.62
N ASN A 702 9.04 -16.74 -9.46
CA ASN A 702 8.95 -15.39 -10.03
C ASN A 702 9.55 -15.36 -11.44
N ASP A 703 8.68 -15.44 -12.45
CA ASP A 703 9.07 -15.46 -13.86
C ASP A 703 9.60 -14.12 -14.39
N ARG A 704 9.58 -13.08 -13.56
CA ARG A 704 10.14 -11.75 -13.81
C ARG A 704 11.46 -11.49 -13.08
N ASN A 705 12.04 -12.49 -12.41
CA ASN A 705 13.31 -12.32 -11.70
C ASN A 705 14.50 -12.21 -12.68
N VAL A 706 14.94 -10.97 -12.92
CA VAL A 706 16.04 -10.64 -13.85
C VAL A 706 17.36 -11.29 -13.43
N SER A 707 17.67 -11.28 -12.13
CA SER A 707 18.90 -11.88 -11.59
C SER A 707 18.97 -13.39 -11.86
N ALA A 708 17.84 -14.09 -11.80
CA ALA A 708 17.78 -15.52 -12.11
C ALA A 708 18.02 -15.81 -13.60
N TYR A 709 17.49 -15.00 -14.51
CA TYR A 709 17.80 -15.11 -15.94
C TYR A 709 19.28 -14.82 -16.23
N LEU A 710 19.85 -13.74 -15.65
CA LEU A 710 21.27 -13.41 -15.80
C LEU A 710 22.18 -14.53 -15.28
N GLY A 711 21.86 -15.07 -14.09
CA GLY A 711 22.56 -16.21 -13.51
C GLY A 711 22.48 -17.48 -14.37
N SER A 712 21.28 -17.78 -14.91
CA SER A 712 21.09 -18.89 -15.85
C SER A 712 21.93 -18.71 -17.12
N ALA A 713 21.99 -17.49 -17.67
CA ALA A 713 22.83 -17.18 -18.82
C ALA A 713 24.32 -17.43 -18.52
N LYS A 714 24.82 -17.03 -17.33
CA LYS A 714 26.20 -17.30 -16.90
C LYS A 714 26.48 -18.81 -16.83
N CYS A 715 25.53 -19.61 -16.33
CA CYS A 715 25.64 -21.07 -16.30
C CYS A 715 25.75 -21.64 -17.72
N PHE A 716 24.86 -21.24 -18.63
CA PHE A 716 24.88 -21.72 -20.02
C PHE A 716 26.15 -21.31 -20.78
N ILE A 717 26.65 -20.09 -20.59
CA ILE A 717 27.94 -19.65 -21.15
C ILE A 717 29.08 -20.56 -20.65
N LYS A 718 29.09 -20.92 -19.36
CA LYS A 718 30.13 -21.77 -18.77
C LYS A 718 30.17 -23.16 -19.40
N VAL A 719 29.01 -23.74 -19.72
CA VAL A 719 28.90 -25.04 -20.43
C VAL A 719 28.92 -24.91 -21.95
N LYS A 720 29.12 -23.69 -22.48
CA LYS A 720 29.18 -23.35 -23.91
C LYS A 720 27.86 -23.58 -24.67
N ASP A 721 26.73 -23.54 -23.98
CA ASP A 721 25.41 -23.51 -24.60
C ASP A 721 25.00 -22.07 -24.89
N TYR A 722 25.58 -21.51 -25.95
CA TYR A 722 25.35 -20.11 -26.32
C TYR A 722 23.95 -19.81 -26.84
N GLU A 723 23.18 -20.83 -27.23
CA GLU A 723 21.80 -20.63 -27.72
C GLU A 723 20.86 -20.40 -26.55
N GLU A 724 20.90 -21.24 -25.52
CA GLU A 724 20.10 -21.04 -24.31
C GLU A 724 20.54 -19.79 -23.54
N ALA A 725 21.85 -19.51 -23.49
CA ALA A 725 22.35 -18.27 -22.88
C ALA A 725 21.71 -17.02 -23.51
N ARG A 726 21.62 -16.96 -24.86
CA ARG A 726 20.96 -15.84 -25.54
C ARG A 726 19.47 -15.75 -25.23
N ARG A 727 18.76 -16.89 -25.17
CA ARG A 727 17.33 -16.87 -24.81
C ARG A 727 17.10 -16.29 -23.42
N MET A 728 17.94 -16.63 -22.44
CA MET A 728 17.86 -16.06 -21.09
C MET A 728 18.12 -14.55 -21.13
N LEU A 729 19.12 -14.08 -21.88
CA LEU A 729 19.43 -12.66 -22.02
C LEU A 729 18.34 -11.88 -22.77
N ASP A 730 17.68 -12.49 -23.76
CA ASP A 730 16.53 -11.89 -24.44
C ASP A 730 15.36 -11.64 -23.47
N TRP A 731 15.14 -12.56 -22.52
CA TRP A 731 14.17 -12.35 -21.43
C TRP A 731 14.57 -11.19 -20.51
N VAL A 732 15.86 -11.09 -20.15
CA VAL A 732 16.37 -9.95 -19.39
C VAL A 732 16.08 -8.65 -20.13
N LEU A 733 16.43 -8.55 -21.41
CA LEU A 733 16.23 -7.34 -22.21
C LEU A 733 14.75 -7.04 -22.49
N LYS A 734 13.87 -8.04 -22.42
CA LYS A 734 12.41 -7.84 -22.48
C LYS A 734 11.87 -7.22 -21.20
N LEU A 735 12.43 -7.59 -20.05
CA LEU A 735 12.04 -7.06 -18.73
C LEU A 735 12.71 -5.72 -18.44
N GLU A 736 13.99 -5.59 -18.79
CA GLU A 736 14.85 -4.42 -18.60
C GLU A 736 15.63 -4.12 -19.90
N PRO A 737 15.04 -3.34 -20.84
CA PRO A 737 15.66 -3.06 -22.14
C PRO A 737 17.03 -2.40 -22.08
N GLU A 738 17.34 -1.68 -21.00
CA GLU A 738 18.60 -0.95 -20.82
C GLU A 738 19.62 -1.71 -19.94
N ASN A 739 19.39 -2.99 -19.65
CA ASN A 739 20.28 -3.77 -18.77
C ASN A 739 21.68 -3.92 -19.39
N GLN A 740 22.68 -3.28 -18.76
CA GLN A 740 24.05 -3.21 -19.29
C GLN A 740 24.76 -4.57 -19.26
N GLU A 741 24.55 -5.35 -18.20
CA GLU A 741 25.17 -6.66 -18.03
C GLU A 741 24.70 -7.64 -19.12
N ALA A 742 23.39 -7.67 -19.40
CA ALA A 742 22.84 -8.49 -20.46
C ALA A 742 23.37 -8.11 -21.85
N ASN A 743 23.45 -6.81 -22.13
CA ASN A 743 24.02 -6.31 -23.38
C ASN A 743 25.49 -6.71 -23.55
N GLN A 744 26.31 -6.57 -22.50
CA GLN A 744 27.70 -6.99 -22.53
C GLN A 744 27.84 -8.51 -22.77
N MET A 745 27.07 -9.33 -22.04
CA MET A 745 27.10 -10.79 -22.23
C MET A 745 26.65 -11.20 -23.64
N MET A 746 25.69 -10.50 -24.24
CA MET A 746 25.26 -10.73 -25.63
C MET A 746 26.39 -10.47 -26.64
N GLU A 747 27.17 -9.40 -26.44
CA GLU A 747 28.35 -9.09 -27.26
C GLU A 747 29.43 -10.17 -27.12
N GLU A 748 29.73 -10.59 -25.89
CA GLU A 748 30.71 -11.64 -25.59
C GLU A 748 30.36 -12.96 -26.29
N ILE A 749 29.09 -13.39 -26.22
CA ILE A 749 28.59 -14.57 -26.94
C ILE A 749 28.72 -14.38 -28.46
N GLY A 750 28.44 -13.18 -28.97
CA GLY A 750 28.62 -12.81 -30.37
C GLY A 750 30.04 -13.03 -30.86
N THR A 751 31.03 -12.55 -30.10
CA THR A 751 32.46 -12.76 -30.39
C THR A 751 32.90 -14.21 -30.24
N ALA A 752 32.42 -14.93 -29.24
CA ALA A 752 32.79 -16.33 -28.98
C ALA A 752 32.24 -17.31 -30.02
N LYS A 753 31.14 -16.97 -30.73
CA LYS A 753 30.60 -17.76 -31.85
C LYS A 753 31.30 -17.45 -33.19
N ALA A 754 31.96 -16.29 -33.29
CA ALA A 754 32.70 -15.86 -34.48
C ALA A 754 34.15 -16.38 -34.50
N LEU A 755 34.70 -16.69 -33.33
CA LEU A 755 35.96 -17.41 -33.11
C LEU A 755 35.74 -18.93 -33.15
#